data_AF-H3GPR1-F1
#
_entry.id   AF-H3GPR1-F1
#
_cell.length_a   1.000
_cell.length_b   1.000
_cell.length_c   1.000
_cell.angle_alpha   90.00
_cell.angle_beta   90.00
_cell.angle_gamma   90.00
#
_symmetry.space_group_name_H-M   'P 1'
#
loop_
_entity.id
_entity.type
_entity.pdbx_description
1 polymer ?
#
loop_
_entity_poly.entity_id
_entity_poly.type
_entity_poly.pdbx_seq_one_letter_code
_entity_poly.pdbx_strand_id
1 'polypeptide(L)'
;MNETMDQVVFEELGFQSYARVNAAECCVLSYSEFAEREFQENLSVAKNAVKRSPGRKRGNKTKAADPPTLPPVEDEDPLRFATSSCHLVVDSGFSFTHVVPVIDGKVYLPGVRRINVGGKLLTNYLKEIVSYRQWNVMDDTPVINELKETLCYCSMDFEGDLRRYHTDRQQRKHWVLPDYVHSFEGWCREDQVQEYTEDDETPTEDQQSANAHDDEQALEMGVEMVTVPEVLFNPSDIGIHQAGLAETIVQAAEACPEELCDALYGNILLVGGNTKFKNFRQRLERDLRSLVSDDFEIGLHEPSESIIQSQSRSMSFKVRVGAIETPKFPIAERQRVQQTWGVSGDGALEKLRVAMPGLTYISVAPRSFFDEVAHAQGGRSDELVAVARVSSDAHDLLERVDVLTRGSNRLLIGFDPRPPRGWPVGETTEPGQHLLTEIFVREASELRSLGAFGGGSLVVTDSLEQGSVVVNDCPYEKIKLAAFRGSRVFVTQQQALHVGRVALFAGRDSQLYLSAPELVAKDRIRVATSGRWGNSSIIVQTPKLFTPSLGVAVSGSGHVRFASVSNEDDCRCEQQSLAIAGSGGIDTGDITSRYARVAILGSASATVQTTESLTVGTLGTARVNYLEPGPESVRGSSSSLRALTATAKAQHAEERATIEAAASPPTRESAFEDAGYSLNRWWWGPWAERRSQKFHRWQSKHSKRWCDEYTY
;
A
#
# COMPACT_ATOMS: atom_id res chain seq x y z
N MET A 1 -7.63 11.08 24.29
CA MET A 1 -6.42 11.80 23.81
C MET A 1 -5.44 10.75 23.30
N ASN A 2 -5.75 10.21 22.12
CA ASN A 2 -5.01 9.15 21.44
C ASN A 2 -4.97 9.49 19.95
N GLU A 3 -3.91 9.07 19.25
CA GLU A 3 -3.61 9.30 17.83
C GLU A 3 -4.56 8.54 16.86
N THR A 4 -5.85 8.41 17.19
CA THR A 4 -6.88 7.70 16.42
C THR A 4 -7.87 8.61 15.69
N MET A 5 -7.60 9.92 15.54
CA MET A 5 -8.56 10.87 14.94
C MET A 5 -8.54 11.01 13.41
N ASP A 6 -7.63 10.35 12.68
CA ASP A 6 -7.59 10.46 11.21
C ASP A 6 -8.39 9.37 10.46
N GLN A 7 -9.07 8.47 11.19
CA GLN A 7 -9.88 7.40 10.57
C GLN A 7 -11.40 7.57 10.74
N VAL A 8 -11.86 8.40 11.67
CA VAL A 8 -13.29 8.45 12.06
C VAL A 8 -14.16 9.35 11.16
N VAL A 9 -13.60 10.11 10.22
CA VAL A 9 -14.38 11.07 9.38
C VAL A 9 -14.74 10.52 7.99
N PHE A 10 -14.60 9.21 7.74
CA PHE A 10 -14.91 8.61 6.42
C PHE A 10 -16.07 7.61 6.41
N GLU A 11 -16.72 7.33 7.54
CA GLU A 11 -17.96 6.53 7.58
C GLU A 11 -19.22 7.35 7.23
N GLU A 12 -19.21 8.68 7.41
CA GLU A 12 -20.37 9.54 7.14
C GLU A 12 -20.62 9.86 5.65
N LEU A 13 -19.86 9.27 4.71
CA LEU A 13 -19.95 9.59 3.26
C LEU A 13 -20.31 8.40 2.34
N GLY A 14 -20.84 7.29 2.87
CA GLY A 14 -21.69 6.37 2.10
C GLY A 14 -21.11 5.75 0.81
N PHE A 15 -19.82 5.40 0.75
CA PHE A 15 -19.25 4.67 -0.39
C PHE A 15 -19.32 3.15 -0.17
N GLN A 16 -20.23 2.49 -0.89
CA GLN A 16 -20.31 1.02 -0.97
C GLN A 16 -19.17 0.44 -1.81
N SER A 17 -18.70 -0.75 -1.41
CA SER A 17 -17.53 -1.46 -1.95
C SER A 17 -17.80 -2.11 -3.32
N TYR A 18 -17.49 -1.41 -4.42
CA TYR A 18 -17.63 -1.95 -5.79
C TYR A 18 -16.35 -2.58 -6.38
N ALA A 19 -15.17 -2.28 -5.84
CA ALA A 19 -13.89 -2.59 -6.52
C ALA A 19 -13.40 -4.05 -6.47
N ARG A 20 -13.99 -4.93 -5.65
CA ARG A 20 -13.56 -6.35 -5.56
C ARG A 20 -14.47 -7.33 -6.29
N VAL A 21 -15.66 -6.91 -6.70
CA VAL A 21 -16.68 -7.81 -7.26
C VAL A 21 -16.24 -8.35 -8.62
N ASN A 22 -15.62 -7.52 -9.47
CA ASN A 22 -15.06 -7.94 -10.77
C ASN A 22 -13.86 -8.91 -10.65
N ALA A 23 -13.21 -9.01 -9.48
CA ALA A 23 -12.11 -9.95 -9.30
C ALA A 23 -12.61 -11.40 -9.22
N ALA A 24 -13.86 -11.63 -8.81
CA ALA A 24 -14.46 -12.96 -8.75
C ALA A 24 -14.62 -13.59 -10.14
N GLU A 25 -14.99 -12.80 -11.16
CA GLU A 25 -15.06 -13.25 -12.56
C GLU A 25 -13.69 -13.75 -13.04
N CYS A 26 -12.63 -12.99 -12.74
CA CYS A 26 -11.26 -13.37 -13.08
C CYS A 26 -10.81 -14.64 -12.34
N CYS A 27 -11.23 -14.86 -11.09
CA CYS A 27 -10.91 -16.06 -10.33
C CYS A 27 -11.52 -17.31 -10.97
N VAL A 28 -12.79 -17.24 -11.37
CA VAL A 28 -13.48 -18.34 -12.05
C VAL A 28 -12.79 -18.67 -13.37
N LEU A 29 -12.57 -17.66 -14.22
CA LEU A 29 -11.90 -17.85 -15.52
C LEU A 29 -10.50 -18.46 -15.36
N SER A 30 -9.70 -17.93 -14.43
CA SER A 30 -8.34 -18.41 -14.19
C SER A 30 -8.31 -19.84 -13.65
N TYR A 31 -9.29 -20.24 -12.83
CA TYR A 31 -9.35 -21.59 -12.30
C TYR A 31 -9.88 -22.59 -13.33
N SER A 32 -10.87 -22.19 -14.15
CA SER A 32 -11.34 -23.01 -15.28
C SER A 32 -10.24 -23.31 -16.28
N GLU A 33 -9.43 -22.30 -16.67
CA GLU A 33 -8.27 -22.52 -17.55
C GLU A 33 -7.23 -23.47 -16.93
N PHE A 34 -7.05 -23.40 -15.60
CA PHE A 34 -6.13 -24.28 -14.90
C PHE A 34 -6.63 -25.73 -14.90
N ALA A 35 -7.90 -25.95 -14.56
CA ALA A 35 -8.51 -27.28 -14.56
C ALA A 35 -8.42 -27.93 -15.95
N GLU A 36 -8.65 -27.16 -17.02
CA GLU A 36 -8.47 -27.62 -18.40
C GLU A 36 -7.01 -27.99 -18.71
N ARG A 37 -6.03 -27.19 -18.28
CA ARG A 37 -4.60 -27.48 -18.49
C ARG A 37 -4.14 -28.71 -17.72
N GLU A 38 -4.50 -28.81 -16.44
CA GLU A 38 -4.15 -29.95 -15.60
C GLU A 38 -4.75 -31.25 -16.16
N PHE A 39 -5.99 -31.20 -16.63
CA PHE A 39 -6.61 -32.32 -17.32
C PHE A 39 -5.83 -32.71 -18.58
N GLN A 40 -5.44 -31.75 -19.42
CA GLN A 40 -4.63 -32.01 -20.62
C GLN A 40 -3.25 -32.59 -20.31
N GLU A 41 -2.57 -32.08 -19.28
CA GLU A 41 -1.28 -32.58 -18.81
C GLU A 41 -1.40 -34.00 -18.30
N ASN A 42 -2.38 -34.29 -17.43
CA ASN A 42 -2.67 -35.64 -16.93
C ASN A 42 -3.00 -36.62 -18.05
N LEU A 43 -3.78 -36.18 -19.06
CA LEU A 43 -4.07 -36.97 -20.25
C LEU A 43 -2.80 -37.27 -21.08
N SER A 44 -1.87 -36.32 -21.15
CA SER A 44 -0.59 -36.47 -21.86
C SER A 44 0.37 -37.43 -21.13
N VAL A 45 0.41 -37.36 -19.80
CA VAL A 45 1.21 -38.25 -18.94
C VAL A 45 0.67 -39.67 -19.03
N ALA A 46 -0.65 -39.86 -18.97
CA ALA A 46 -1.29 -41.17 -19.16
C ALA A 46 -0.99 -41.77 -20.55
N LYS A 47 -1.08 -40.97 -21.62
CA LYS A 47 -0.71 -41.41 -22.99
C LYS A 47 0.78 -41.78 -23.12
N ASN A 48 1.66 -41.08 -22.40
CA ASN A 48 3.09 -41.35 -22.40
C ASN A 48 3.46 -42.59 -21.55
N ALA A 49 2.73 -42.88 -20.48
CA ALA A 49 2.88 -44.09 -19.68
C ALA A 49 2.49 -45.36 -20.49
N VAL A 50 1.40 -45.29 -21.27
CA VAL A 50 0.96 -46.38 -22.13
C VAL A 50 1.97 -46.67 -23.25
N LYS A 51 2.65 -45.65 -23.79
CA LYS A 51 3.70 -45.81 -24.82
C LYS A 51 5.03 -46.39 -24.30
N ARG A 52 5.28 -46.38 -22.99
CA ARG A 52 6.53 -46.87 -22.38
C ARG A 52 6.50 -48.32 -21.91
N SER A 53 5.45 -49.08 -22.25
CA SER A 53 5.39 -50.52 -21.96
C SER A 53 6.30 -51.32 -22.93
N PRO A 54 7.38 -51.98 -22.49
CA PRO A 54 8.20 -52.80 -23.38
C PRO A 54 7.46 -54.10 -23.75
N GLY A 55 7.54 -54.49 -25.02
CA GLY A 55 6.92 -55.69 -25.56
C GLY A 55 7.20 -56.95 -24.73
N ARG A 56 6.12 -57.55 -24.22
CA ARG A 56 6.14 -58.79 -23.43
C ARG A 56 6.49 -59.99 -24.32
N LYS A 57 7.68 -60.56 -24.13
CA LYS A 57 8.01 -61.93 -24.60
C LYS A 57 7.28 -62.98 -23.74
N ARG A 58 6.79 -64.02 -24.41
CA ARG A 58 6.14 -65.22 -23.83
C ARG A 58 7.08 -65.96 -22.85
N GLY A 59 6.57 -66.38 -21.70
CA GLY A 59 7.21 -67.41 -20.87
C GLY A 59 6.75 -67.49 -19.41
N ASN A 60 6.10 -68.61 -19.08
CA ASN A 60 5.80 -69.22 -17.79
C ASN A 60 4.76 -68.63 -16.82
N LYS A 61 3.80 -69.52 -16.51
CA LYS A 61 2.76 -69.43 -15.48
C LYS A 61 3.39 -69.70 -14.11
N THR A 62 3.30 -68.72 -13.22
CA THR A 62 3.27 -68.92 -11.77
C THR A 62 2.12 -68.08 -11.20
N LYS A 63 1.39 -68.68 -10.25
CA LYS A 63 0.13 -68.19 -9.69
C LYS A 63 0.31 -66.76 -9.15
N ALA A 64 -0.53 -65.85 -9.64
CA ALA A 64 -0.61 -64.48 -9.16
C ALA A 64 -1.34 -64.45 -7.81
N ALA A 65 -0.72 -63.81 -6.81
CA ALA A 65 -1.42 -63.27 -5.67
C ALA A 65 -2.30 -62.10 -6.14
N ASP A 66 -3.48 -61.96 -5.55
CA ASP A 66 -4.41 -60.89 -5.86
C ASP A 66 -3.73 -59.52 -5.68
N PRO A 67 -3.92 -58.57 -6.63
CA PRO A 67 -3.37 -57.24 -6.50
C PRO A 67 -4.00 -56.53 -5.30
N PRO A 68 -3.26 -55.65 -4.60
CA PRO A 68 -3.82 -54.85 -3.53
C PRO A 68 -4.97 -54.02 -4.09
N THR A 69 -6.16 -54.22 -3.53
CA THR A 69 -7.34 -53.39 -3.80
C THR A 69 -7.00 -51.97 -3.34
N LEU A 70 -6.71 -51.09 -4.30
CA LEU A 70 -6.70 -49.65 -4.04
C LEU A 70 -8.10 -49.27 -3.52
N PRO A 71 -8.20 -48.41 -2.49
CA PRO A 71 -9.50 -47.87 -2.09
C PRO A 71 -10.13 -47.15 -3.29
N PRO A 72 -11.46 -47.18 -3.45
CA PRO A 72 -12.13 -46.50 -4.55
C PRO A 72 -11.83 -44.99 -4.42
N VAL A 73 -11.19 -44.43 -5.44
CA VAL A 73 -11.13 -42.98 -5.63
C VAL A 73 -12.51 -42.61 -6.15
N GLU A 74 -13.28 -41.84 -5.38
CA GLU A 74 -14.57 -41.32 -5.82
C GLU A 74 -14.35 -40.48 -7.10
N ASP A 75 -15.12 -40.81 -8.15
CA ASP A 75 -15.06 -40.22 -9.49
C ASP A 75 -15.55 -38.76 -9.48
N GLU A 76 -14.74 -37.82 -8.98
CA GLU A 76 -14.95 -36.38 -9.25
C GLU A 76 -14.54 -36.07 -10.69
N ASP A 77 -15.48 -35.63 -11.54
CA ASP A 77 -15.18 -35.17 -12.90
C ASP A 77 -14.27 -33.92 -12.82
N PRO A 78 -12.99 -34.01 -13.20
CA PRO A 78 -12.02 -32.93 -13.03
C PRO A 78 -12.34 -31.68 -13.87
N LEU A 79 -13.28 -31.77 -14.83
CA LEU A 79 -13.73 -30.65 -15.64
C LEU A 79 -15.11 -30.12 -15.26
N ARG A 80 -15.76 -30.65 -14.21
CA ARG A 80 -17.09 -30.20 -13.76
C ARG A 80 -17.11 -28.69 -13.49
N PHE A 81 -16.09 -28.18 -12.81
CA PHE A 81 -15.96 -26.75 -12.54
C PHE A 81 -15.79 -25.94 -13.84
N ALA A 82 -14.94 -26.39 -14.75
CA ALA A 82 -14.64 -25.67 -15.99
C ALA A 82 -15.81 -25.66 -16.99
N THR A 83 -16.62 -26.71 -16.98
CA THR A 83 -17.77 -26.89 -17.89
C THR A 83 -19.07 -26.32 -17.35
N SER A 84 -19.15 -26.07 -16.04
CA SER A 84 -20.29 -25.40 -15.42
C SER A 84 -20.35 -23.93 -15.83
N SER A 85 -21.57 -23.42 -16.03
CA SER A 85 -21.83 -22.00 -16.24
C SER A 85 -22.04 -21.21 -14.95
N CYS A 86 -22.16 -21.89 -13.80
CA CYS A 86 -22.48 -21.28 -12.52
C CYS A 86 -21.43 -21.68 -11.47
N HIS A 87 -20.93 -20.68 -10.74
CA HIS A 87 -19.89 -20.82 -9.73
C HIS A 87 -20.19 -19.91 -8.54
N LEU A 88 -19.75 -20.32 -7.36
CA LEU A 88 -19.85 -19.51 -6.15
C LEU A 88 -18.46 -19.22 -5.58
N VAL A 89 -18.01 -17.98 -5.67
CA VAL A 89 -16.66 -17.60 -5.21
C VAL A 89 -16.71 -17.13 -3.76
N VAL A 90 -15.91 -17.76 -2.90
CA VAL A 90 -15.72 -17.39 -1.50
C VAL A 90 -14.33 -16.77 -1.33
N ASP A 91 -14.24 -15.44 -1.34
CA ASP A 91 -13.00 -14.68 -1.11
C ASP A 91 -12.85 -14.32 0.37
N SER A 92 -12.09 -15.10 1.13
CA SER A 92 -11.72 -14.78 2.51
C SER A 92 -10.34 -14.12 2.60
N GLY A 93 -10.33 -12.79 2.51
CA GLY A 93 -9.12 -11.98 2.42
C GLY A 93 -8.69 -11.30 3.72
N PHE A 94 -7.70 -10.40 3.60
CA PHE A 94 -7.12 -9.69 4.76
C PHE A 94 -8.13 -8.80 5.50
N SER A 95 -9.05 -8.10 4.83
CA SER A 95 -9.95 -7.16 5.52
C SER A 95 -11.37 -7.69 5.70
N PHE A 96 -11.90 -8.40 4.72
CA PHE A 96 -13.29 -8.86 4.67
C PHE A 96 -13.38 -10.19 3.95
N THR A 97 -14.49 -10.89 4.15
CA THR A 97 -14.85 -12.10 3.40
C THR A 97 -16.06 -11.82 2.50
N HIS A 98 -15.99 -12.21 1.23
CA HIS A 98 -17.08 -12.02 0.26
C HIS A 98 -17.53 -13.37 -0.29
N VAL A 99 -18.83 -13.51 -0.47
CA VAL A 99 -19.44 -14.62 -1.20
C VAL A 99 -20.10 -14.04 -2.44
N VAL A 100 -19.65 -14.47 -3.61
CA VAL A 100 -19.97 -13.87 -4.91
C VAL A 100 -20.44 -14.95 -5.87
N PRO A 101 -21.75 -15.03 -6.18
CA PRO A 101 -22.25 -15.92 -7.22
C PRO A 101 -21.89 -15.36 -8.60
N VAL A 102 -21.34 -16.22 -9.46
CA VAL A 102 -20.96 -15.94 -10.84
C VAL A 102 -21.77 -16.86 -11.74
N ILE A 103 -22.57 -16.28 -12.64
CA ILE A 103 -23.47 -16.99 -13.54
C ILE A 103 -23.14 -16.53 -14.96
N ASP A 104 -22.87 -17.49 -15.86
CA ASP A 104 -22.43 -17.25 -17.24
C ASP A 104 -21.24 -16.29 -17.34
N GLY A 105 -20.29 -16.41 -16.41
CA GLY A 105 -19.10 -15.56 -16.33
C GLY A 105 -19.36 -14.12 -15.86
N LYS A 106 -20.55 -13.83 -15.32
CA LYS A 106 -20.91 -12.51 -14.78
C LYS A 106 -21.32 -12.59 -13.32
N VAL A 107 -20.98 -11.58 -12.53
CA VAL A 107 -21.44 -11.54 -11.14
C VAL A 107 -22.94 -11.31 -11.03
N TYR A 108 -23.62 -12.16 -10.26
CA TYR A 108 -24.99 -11.98 -9.85
C TYR A 108 -25.10 -11.11 -8.60
N LEU A 109 -25.17 -9.81 -8.80
CA LEU A 109 -25.15 -8.79 -7.73
C LEU A 109 -26.16 -9.02 -6.59
N PRO A 110 -27.43 -9.43 -6.82
CA PRO A 110 -28.39 -9.64 -5.73
C PRO A 110 -28.00 -10.76 -4.77
N GLY A 111 -27.23 -11.74 -5.23
CA GLY A 111 -26.72 -12.85 -4.42
C GLY A 111 -25.39 -12.56 -3.73
N VAL A 112 -24.77 -11.40 -3.97
CA VAL A 112 -23.50 -11.04 -3.32
C VAL A 112 -23.73 -10.81 -1.82
N ARG A 113 -22.88 -11.44 -1.00
CA ARG A 113 -22.86 -11.26 0.45
C ARG A 113 -21.46 -10.90 0.93
N ARG A 114 -21.40 -10.14 2.02
CA ARG A 114 -20.15 -9.70 2.64
C ARG A 114 -20.20 -9.89 4.14
N ILE A 115 -19.15 -10.49 4.67
CA ILE A 115 -18.89 -10.64 6.09
C ILE A 115 -17.79 -9.65 6.46
N ASN A 116 -18.01 -8.87 7.53
CA ASN A 116 -17.05 -7.90 8.04
C ASN A 116 -15.93 -8.53 8.88
N VAL A 117 -15.69 -9.82 8.68
CA VAL A 117 -14.62 -10.60 9.30
C VAL A 117 -13.58 -10.94 8.24
N GLY A 118 -12.32 -10.65 8.53
CA GLY A 118 -11.17 -11.00 7.69
C GLY A 118 -9.89 -11.05 8.53
N GLY A 119 -8.76 -11.38 7.90
CA GLY A 119 -7.50 -11.67 8.59
C GLY A 119 -6.98 -10.57 9.52
N LYS A 120 -7.26 -9.29 9.23
CA LYS A 120 -6.92 -8.12 10.06
C LYS A 120 -7.66 -8.16 11.39
N LEU A 121 -8.95 -8.47 11.35
CA LEU A 121 -9.76 -8.59 12.56
C LEU A 121 -9.26 -9.77 13.40
N LEU A 122 -8.96 -10.90 12.76
CA LEU A 122 -8.40 -12.08 13.43
C LEU A 122 -7.06 -11.77 14.12
N THR A 123 -6.14 -11.09 13.41
CA THR A 123 -4.86 -10.68 13.98
C THR A 123 -5.04 -9.68 15.13
N ASN A 124 -5.94 -8.70 15.00
CA ASN A 124 -6.23 -7.76 16.08
C ASN A 124 -6.84 -8.45 17.30
N TYR A 125 -7.78 -9.36 17.10
CA TYR A 125 -8.39 -10.13 18.17
C TYR A 125 -7.35 -11.00 18.90
N LEU A 126 -6.47 -11.67 18.16
CA LEU A 126 -5.36 -12.42 18.74
C LEU A 126 -4.41 -11.52 19.55
N LYS A 127 -4.09 -10.32 19.04
CA LYS A 127 -3.27 -9.34 19.76
C LYS A 127 -3.91 -8.91 21.07
N GLU A 128 -5.21 -8.65 21.08
CA GLU A 128 -5.94 -8.28 22.29
C GLU A 128 -5.91 -9.41 23.33
N ILE A 129 -6.16 -10.65 22.92
CA ILE A 129 -6.12 -11.82 23.80
C ILE A 129 -4.73 -12.01 24.42
N VAL A 130 -3.69 -12.02 23.57
CA VAL A 130 -2.29 -12.22 24.01
C VAL A 130 -1.84 -11.06 24.91
N SER A 131 -2.17 -9.83 24.54
CA SER A 131 -1.81 -8.62 25.30
C SER A 131 -2.50 -8.53 26.65
N TYR A 132 -3.73 -9.03 26.74
CA TYR A 132 -4.46 -9.07 28.01
C TYR A 132 -3.95 -10.18 28.93
N ARG A 133 -3.60 -11.35 28.38
CA ARG A 133 -3.24 -12.54 29.18
C ARG A 133 -1.76 -12.64 29.55
N GLN A 134 -0.85 -12.14 28.71
CA GLN A 134 0.58 -12.38 28.86
C GLN A 134 1.41 -11.11 28.68
N TRP A 135 1.70 -10.75 27.43
CA TRP A 135 2.64 -9.67 27.08
C TRP A 135 1.97 -8.71 26.13
N ASN A 136 2.13 -7.40 26.37
CA ASN A 136 1.60 -6.39 25.47
C ASN A 136 2.32 -6.40 24.12
N VAL A 137 1.69 -7.01 23.13
CA VAL A 137 2.16 -7.17 21.74
C VAL A 137 1.35 -6.29 20.78
N MET A 138 0.74 -5.22 21.29
CA MET A 138 -0.11 -4.34 20.49
C MET A 138 0.64 -3.61 19.39
N ASP A 139 1.96 -3.43 19.51
CA ASP A 139 2.80 -2.82 18.46
C ASP A 139 3.42 -3.86 17.51
N ASP A 140 3.54 -5.12 17.94
CA ASP A 140 4.24 -6.21 17.21
C ASP A 140 3.31 -7.03 16.30
N THR A 141 2.62 -6.33 15.41
CA THR A 141 1.68 -6.96 14.45
C THR A 141 2.31 -8.05 13.57
N PRO A 142 3.55 -7.91 13.04
CA PRO A 142 4.15 -8.94 12.21
C PRO A 142 4.36 -10.27 12.93
N VAL A 143 4.85 -10.22 14.17
CA VAL A 143 5.12 -11.42 15.00
C VAL A 143 3.83 -12.18 15.28
N ILE A 144 2.76 -11.46 15.64
CA ILE A 144 1.46 -12.07 15.90
C ILE A 144 0.81 -12.60 14.62
N ASN A 145 1.06 -11.97 13.47
CA ASN A 145 0.58 -12.49 12.20
C ASN A 145 1.29 -13.80 11.81
N GLU A 146 2.61 -13.89 12.00
CA GLU A 146 3.41 -15.10 11.78
C GLU A 146 2.97 -16.23 12.72
N LEU A 147 2.78 -15.93 14.01
CA LEU A 147 2.25 -16.86 15.00
C LEU A 147 0.88 -17.39 14.57
N LYS A 148 -0.03 -16.50 14.15
CA LYS A 148 -1.36 -16.88 13.66
C LYS A 148 -1.27 -17.82 12.47
N GLU A 149 -0.45 -17.49 11.48
CA GLU A 149 -0.29 -18.29 10.25
C GLU A 149 0.35 -19.66 10.53
N THR A 150 1.18 -19.76 11.58
CA THR A 150 1.90 -21.00 11.91
C THR A 150 1.11 -21.93 12.84
N LEU A 151 0.43 -21.37 13.85
CA LEU A 151 -0.16 -22.15 14.94
C LEU A 151 -1.69 -22.25 14.90
N CYS A 152 -2.40 -21.26 14.35
CA CYS A 152 -3.86 -21.26 14.38
C CYS A 152 -4.44 -22.20 13.31
N TYR A 153 -5.58 -22.82 13.63
CA TYR A 153 -6.26 -23.74 12.72
C TYR A 153 -7.77 -23.76 12.97
N CYS A 154 -8.53 -24.22 11.98
CA CYS A 154 -9.97 -24.41 12.12
C CYS A 154 -10.24 -25.72 12.86
N SER A 155 -10.92 -25.62 14.00
CA SER A 155 -11.33 -26.79 14.76
C SER A 155 -12.46 -27.55 14.04
N MET A 156 -12.39 -28.88 14.05
CA MET A 156 -13.54 -29.71 13.70
C MET A 156 -14.48 -29.77 14.91
N ASP A 157 -14.02 -30.20 16.08
CA ASP A 157 -14.85 -30.24 17.29
C ASP A 157 -14.44 -29.12 18.25
N PHE A 158 -15.06 -27.95 18.11
CA PHE A 158 -14.69 -26.75 18.86
C PHE A 158 -14.89 -26.93 20.37
N GLU A 159 -16.02 -27.51 20.79
CA GLU A 159 -16.29 -27.75 22.20
C GLU A 159 -15.32 -28.79 22.79
N GLY A 160 -15.03 -29.86 22.04
CA GLY A 160 -14.03 -30.85 22.42
C GLY A 160 -12.62 -30.28 22.51
N ASP A 161 -12.22 -29.41 21.58
CA ASP A 161 -10.92 -28.70 21.62
C ASP A 161 -10.84 -27.77 22.84
N LEU A 162 -11.90 -26.99 23.13
CA LEU A 162 -11.96 -26.15 24.33
C LEU A 162 -11.77 -26.95 25.61
N ARG A 163 -12.47 -28.09 25.75
CA ARG A 163 -12.32 -29.00 26.91
C ARG A 163 -10.91 -29.58 26.99
N ARG A 164 -10.32 -29.96 25.86
CA ARG A 164 -8.94 -30.49 25.78
C ARG A 164 -7.92 -29.47 26.25
N TYR A 165 -7.91 -28.26 25.70
CA TYR A 165 -6.99 -27.20 26.13
C TYR A 165 -7.20 -26.70 27.56
N HIS A 166 -8.41 -26.88 28.11
CA HIS A 166 -8.69 -26.56 29.51
C HIS A 166 -8.17 -27.64 30.47
N THR A 167 -8.31 -28.91 30.10
CA THR A 167 -7.98 -30.06 30.96
C THR A 167 -6.50 -30.44 30.88
N ASP A 168 -5.91 -30.40 29.69
CA ASP A 168 -4.54 -30.82 29.43
C ASP A 168 -3.66 -29.62 29.07
N ARG A 169 -2.74 -29.27 29.97
CA ARG A 169 -1.77 -28.19 29.74
C ARG A 169 -0.70 -28.58 28.71
N GLN A 170 -0.45 -29.87 28.47
CA GLN A 170 0.54 -30.34 27.50
C GLN A 170 0.12 -30.09 26.04
N GLN A 171 -1.16 -29.77 25.79
CA GLN A 171 -1.63 -29.37 24.46
C GLN A 171 -1.26 -27.93 24.11
N ARG A 172 -0.85 -27.12 25.09
CA ARG A 172 -0.46 -25.73 24.86
C ARG A 172 0.91 -25.68 24.21
N LYS A 173 1.11 -24.71 23.32
CA LYS A 173 2.35 -24.56 22.56
C LYS A 173 3.12 -23.36 23.05
N HIS A 174 4.43 -23.48 23.17
CA HIS A 174 5.30 -22.36 23.53
C HIS A 174 5.91 -21.78 22.26
N TRP A 175 5.43 -20.61 21.85
CA TRP A 175 5.97 -19.85 20.74
C TRP A 175 7.09 -18.94 21.23
N VAL A 176 8.33 -19.28 20.91
CA VAL A 176 9.49 -18.46 21.24
C VAL A 176 9.48 -17.23 20.33
N LEU A 177 9.45 -16.05 20.94
CA LEU A 177 9.49 -14.78 20.24
C LEU A 177 10.89 -14.60 19.62
N PRO A 178 10.99 -14.00 18.42
CA PRO A 178 12.28 -13.66 17.86
C PRO A 178 12.98 -12.65 18.77
N ASP A 179 14.17 -13.02 19.25
CA ASP A 179 15.00 -12.16 20.08
C ASP A 179 15.72 -11.07 19.26
N TYR A 180 15.60 -11.13 17.92
CA TYR A 180 16.27 -10.26 16.93
C TYR A 180 17.79 -10.20 17.06
N VAL A 181 18.37 -11.15 17.81
CA VAL A 181 19.80 -11.25 18.10
C VAL A 181 20.33 -12.59 17.58
N HIS A 182 19.62 -13.68 17.85
CA HIS A 182 19.95 -15.06 17.46
C HIS A 182 18.89 -15.67 16.53
N SER A 183 17.64 -15.21 16.61
CA SER A 183 16.46 -15.66 15.88
C SER A 183 15.69 -14.46 15.31
N PHE A 184 15.20 -14.58 14.08
CA PHE A 184 14.50 -13.49 13.37
C PHE A 184 13.08 -13.86 12.96
N GLU A 185 12.74 -15.14 13.06
CA GLU A 185 11.42 -15.72 12.93
C GLU A 185 11.10 -16.35 14.29
N GLY A 186 9.83 -16.32 14.66
CA GLY A 186 9.40 -17.05 15.83
C GLY A 186 9.38 -18.55 15.52
N TRP A 187 9.48 -19.37 16.54
CA TRP A 187 9.42 -20.82 16.36
C TRP A 187 8.71 -21.47 17.53
N CYS A 188 8.07 -22.60 17.27
CA CYS A 188 7.44 -23.40 18.32
C CYS A 188 8.51 -24.24 19.00
N ARG A 189 8.62 -24.15 20.33
CA ARG A 189 9.46 -25.06 21.11
C ARG A 189 8.85 -26.47 21.00
N GLU A 190 9.68 -27.45 20.67
CA GLU A 190 9.31 -28.86 20.77
C GLU A 190 9.45 -29.27 22.23
N ASP A 191 8.33 -29.60 22.88
CA ASP A 191 8.37 -30.08 24.26
C ASP A 191 9.07 -31.45 24.29
N GLN A 192 10.28 -31.48 24.86
CA GLN A 192 10.91 -32.75 25.19
C GLN A 192 10.12 -33.39 26.33
N VAL A 193 9.39 -34.46 26.01
CA VAL A 193 8.79 -35.33 27.03
C VAL A 193 9.93 -36.01 27.77
N GLN A 194 10.37 -35.43 28.89
CA GLN A 194 11.19 -36.15 29.85
C GLN A 194 10.29 -37.13 30.59
N GLU A 195 10.32 -38.40 30.16
CA GLU A 195 9.84 -39.51 30.98
C GLU A 195 10.64 -39.52 32.28
N TYR A 196 10.00 -39.16 33.39
CA TYR A 196 10.56 -39.38 34.71
C TYR A 196 10.52 -40.88 35.01
N THR A 197 11.66 -41.57 34.94
CA THR A 197 11.86 -42.83 35.66
C THR A 197 12.14 -42.50 37.13
N GLU A 198 11.35 -43.05 38.05
CA GLU A 198 11.29 -42.72 39.48
C GLU A 198 12.54 -43.07 40.31
N ASP A 199 13.67 -43.41 39.70
CA ASP A 199 14.87 -43.87 40.41
C ASP A 199 16.13 -43.11 39.94
N ASP A 200 16.37 -41.90 40.45
CA ASP A 200 17.74 -41.47 40.77
C ASP A 200 17.79 -40.29 41.75
N GLU A 201 18.57 -40.48 42.82
CA GLU A 201 18.75 -39.55 43.92
C GLU A 201 19.79 -38.46 43.57
N THR A 202 19.45 -37.21 43.88
CA THR A 202 20.29 -36.00 43.92
C THR A 202 20.95 -35.54 42.60
N PRO A 203 20.62 -34.33 42.09
CA PRO A 203 21.29 -33.80 40.91
C PRO A 203 22.70 -33.33 41.26
N THR A 204 23.69 -33.85 40.55
CA THR A 204 25.09 -33.38 40.56
C THR A 204 25.21 -32.00 39.92
N GLU A 205 26.10 -31.16 40.46
CA GLU A 205 26.32 -29.75 40.07
C GLU A 205 26.70 -29.56 38.58
N ASP A 206 27.12 -30.63 37.89
CA ASP A 206 27.47 -30.57 36.46
C ASP A 206 26.25 -30.52 35.51
N GLN A 207 25.03 -30.78 35.99
CA GLN A 207 23.80 -30.60 35.21
C GLN A 207 23.23 -29.17 35.25
N GLN A 208 23.85 -28.25 35.98
CA GLN A 208 23.45 -26.83 35.98
C GLN A 208 23.92 -26.06 34.73
N SER A 209 24.77 -26.68 33.90
CA SER A 209 25.30 -26.06 32.67
C SER A 209 24.38 -26.18 31.44
N ALA A 210 23.21 -26.81 31.56
CA ALA A 210 22.19 -26.90 30.51
C ALA A 210 21.05 -25.87 30.65
N ASN A 211 20.98 -25.12 31.76
CA ASN A 211 19.99 -24.04 31.96
C ASN A 211 20.45 -22.71 31.33
N ALA A 212 20.85 -22.75 30.06
CA ALA A 212 21.20 -21.56 29.29
C ALA A 212 20.00 -20.93 28.54
N HIS A 213 18.76 -21.37 28.85
CA HIS A 213 17.53 -20.93 28.17
C HIS A 213 16.65 -19.95 29.00
N ASP A 214 17.15 -19.40 30.11
CA ASP A 214 16.40 -18.46 30.96
C ASP A 214 16.17 -17.06 30.34
N ASP A 215 16.76 -16.77 29.19
CA ASP A 215 16.63 -15.46 28.51
C ASP A 215 15.65 -15.47 27.32
N GLU A 216 15.05 -16.61 26.96
CA GLU A 216 14.13 -16.70 25.82
C GLU A 216 12.69 -16.31 26.21
N GLN A 217 12.19 -15.22 25.59
CA GLN A 217 10.80 -14.81 25.78
C GLN A 217 9.87 -15.67 24.92
N ALA A 218 8.93 -16.38 25.54
CA ALA A 218 7.96 -17.22 24.84
C ALA A 218 6.52 -16.85 25.18
N LEU A 219 5.64 -16.93 24.18
CA LEU A 219 4.18 -16.84 24.32
C LEU A 219 3.59 -18.25 24.46
N GLU A 220 2.77 -18.47 25.48
CA GLU A 220 2.06 -19.73 25.67
C GLU A 220 0.72 -19.70 24.92
N MET A 221 0.58 -20.48 23.87
CA MET A 221 -0.61 -20.52 23.01
C MET A 221 -1.49 -21.72 23.36
N GLY A 222 -2.78 -21.48 23.61
CA GLY A 222 -3.78 -22.51 23.94
C GLY A 222 -5.06 -22.40 23.10
N VAL A 223 -6.20 -22.22 23.78
CA VAL A 223 -7.54 -22.17 23.16
C VAL A 223 -7.67 -21.10 22.06
N GLU A 224 -6.90 -20.03 22.13
CA GLU A 224 -6.92 -18.95 21.15
C GLU A 224 -6.48 -19.41 19.75
N MET A 225 -5.71 -20.50 19.63
CA MET A 225 -5.33 -21.09 18.33
C MET A 225 -6.54 -21.58 17.53
N VAL A 226 -7.62 -21.99 18.20
CA VAL A 226 -8.88 -22.41 17.58
C VAL A 226 -9.96 -21.35 17.68
N THR A 227 -9.98 -20.57 18.76
CA THR A 227 -10.99 -19.53 19.00
C THR A 227 -10.85 -18.37 18.02
N VAL A 228 -9.63 -18.02 17.60
CA VAL A 228 -9.43 -16.92 16.65
C VAL A 228 -9.99 -17.26 15.26
N PRO A 229 -9.63 -18.39 14.61
CA PRO A 229 -10.26 -18.78 13.34
C PRO A 229 -11.77 -19.04 13.46
N GLU A 230 -12.28 -19.46 14.63
CA GLU A 230 -13.71 -19.72 14.86
C GLU A 230 -14.58 -18.49 14.57
N VAL A 231 -14.05 -17.27 14.75
CA VAL A 231 -14.75 -16.01 14.45
C VAL A 231 -15.23 -15.91 13.00
N LEU A 232 -14.58 -16.61 12.05
CA LEU A 232 -15.06 -16.67 10.65
C LEU A 232 -16.37 -17.47 10.52
N PHE A 233 -16.56 -18.48 11.36
CA PHE A 233 -17.73 -19.35 11.35
C PHE A 233 -18.81 -18.86 12.31
N ASN A 234 -18.41 -18.26 13.44
CA ASN A 234 -19.30 -17.70 14.46
C ASN A 234 -18.90 -16.26 14.86
N PRO A 235 -19.18 -15.24 14.01
CA PRO A 235 -18.82 -13.84 14.30
C PRO A 235 -19.49 -13.27 15.56
N SER A 236 -20.66 -13.82 15.94
CA SER A 236 -21.44 -13.34 17.08
C SER A 236 -20.71 -13.52 18.42
N ASP A 237 -19.75 -14.44 18.51
CA ASP A 237 -18.97 -14.71 19.72
C ASP A 237 -18.14 -13.51 20.19
N ILE A 238 -17.78 -12.61 19.25
CA ILE A 238 -17.05 -11.37 19.55
C ILE A 238 -17.93 -10.12 19.43
N GLY A 239 -19.26 -10.30 19.44
CA GLY A 239 -20.23 -9.20 19.37
C GLY A 239 -20.47 -8.66 17.95
N ILE A 240 -20.04 -9.37 16.90
CA ILE A 240 -20.37 -9.02 15.52
C ILE A 240 -21.66 -9.74 15.14
N HIS A 241 -22.76 -9.00 15.08
CA HIS A 241 -24.09 -9.51 14.70
C HIS A 241 -24.19 -9.75 13.19
N GLN A 242 -23.45 -10.74 12.68
CA GLN A 242 -23.49 -11.20 11.29
C GLN A 242 -23.53 -12.73 11.25
N ALA A 243 -24.09 -13.25 10.15
CA ALA A 243 -24.12 -14.68 9.88
C ALA A 243 -22.71 -15.24 9.71
N GLY A 244 -22.56 -16.53 10.06
CA GLY A 244 -21.33 -17.28 9.83
C GLY A 244 -21.01 -17.47 8.35
N LEU A 245 -19.81 -17.97 8.03
CA LEU A 245 -19.41 -18.23 6.65
C LEU A 245 -20.37 -19.20 5.93
N ALA A 246 -20.73 -20.33 6.58
CA ALA A 246 -21.59 -21.34 5.97
C ALA A 246 -23.01 -20.81 5.71
N GLU A 247 -23.61 -20.13 6.68
CA GLU A 247 -24.91 -19.47 6.54
C GLU A 247 -24.90 -18.40 5.46
N THR A 248 -23.81 -17.63 5.35
CA THR A 248 -23.66 -16.59 4.33
C THR A 248 -23.62 -17.18 2.92
N ILE A 249 -23.01 -18.36 2.76
CA ILE A 249 -22.99 -19.09 1.50
C ILE A 249 -24.40 -19.55 1.11
N VAL A 250 -25.15 -20.11 2.06
CA VAL A 250 -26.55 -20.50 1.85
C VAL A 250 -27.41 -19.28 1.46
N GLN A 251 -27.28 -18.16 2.19
CA GLN A 251 -28.00 -16.91 1.87
C GLN A 251 -27.64 -16.31 0.51
N ALA A 252 -26.43 -16.57 0.00
CA ALA A 252 -26.01 -16.15 -1.34
C ALA A 252 -26.62 -17.06 -2.42
N ALA A 253 -26.64 -18.37 -2.17
CA ALA A 253 -27.22 -19.36 -3.08
C ALA A 253 -28.75 -19.24 -3.15
N GLU A 254 -29.44 -19.08 -2.02
CA GLU A 254 -30.91 -18.89 -1.94
C GLU A 254 -31.38 -17.58 -2.59
N ALA A 255 -30.48 -16.60 -2.70
CA ALA A 255 -30.77 -15.36 -3.42
C ALA A 255 -30.66 -15.50 -4.93
N CYS A 256 -30.08 -16.60 -5.42
CA CYS A 256 -30.01 -16.94 -6.83
C CYS A 256 -31.26 -17.75 -7.26
N PRO A 257 -31.55 -17.87 -8.56
CA PRO A 257 -32.63 -18.73 -9.05
C PRO A 257 -32.47 -20.19 -8.59
N GLU A 258 -33.56 -20.80 -8.11
CA GLU A 258 -33.58 -22.17 -7.54
C GLU A 258 -32.98 -23.23 -8.49
N GLU A 259 -33.21 -23.06 -9.80
CA GLU A 259 -32.71 -23.94 -10.87
C GLU A 259 -31.17 -23.99 -10.92
N LEU A 260 -30.49 -22.97 -10.38
CA LEU A 260 -29.03 -22.84 -10.42
C LEU A 260 -28.37 -23.27 -9.10
N CYS A 261 -29.14 -23.52 -8.04
CA CYS A 261 -28.59 -23.84 -6.72
C CYS A 261 -27.73 -25.11 -6.75
N ASP A 262 -28.15 -26.15 -7.49
CA ASP A 262 -27.37 -27.39 -7.65
C ASP A 262 -25.98 -27.11 -8.24
N ALA A 263 -25.94 -26.33 -9.33
CA ALA A 263 -24.69 -25.94 -9.97
C ALA A 263 -23.84 -25.01 -9.09
N LEU A 264 -24.45 -24.12 -8.30
CA LEU A 264 -23.72 -23.22 -7.40
C LEU A 264 -23.07 -23.97 -6.22
N TYR A 265 -23.78 -24.93 -5.61
CA TYR A 265 -23.25 -25.76 -4.52
C TYR A 265 -22.18 -26.75 -5.01
N GLY A 266 -22.34 -27.29 -6.23
CA GLY A 266 -21.35 -28.17 -6.85
C GLY A 266 -20.05 -27.46 -7.28
N ASN A 267 -20.04 -26.13 -7.32
CA ASN A 267 -18.92 -25.34 -7.86
C ASN A 267 -18.55 -24.14 -6.97
N ILE A 268 -18.22 -24.41 -5.71
CA ILE A 268 -17.77 -23.40 -4.75
C ILE A 268 -16.25 -23.26 -4.85
N LEU A 269 -15.77 -22.08 -5.22
CA LEU A 269 -14.34 -21.77 -5.33
C LEU A 269 -13.86 -21.01 -4.09
N LEU A 270 -12.92 -21.59 -3.34
CA LEU A 270 -12.31 -20.97 -2.17
C LEU A 270 -11.08 -20.16 -2.58
N VAL A 271 -11.07 -18.85 -2.27
CA VAL A 271 -9.93 -17.97 -2.54
C VAL A 271 -9.61 -17.07 -1.34
N GLY A 272 -8.37 -16.56 -1.29
CA GLY A 272 -7.93 -15.62 -0.26
C GLY A 272 -7.12 -16.26 0.88
N GLY A 273 -6.38 -15.43 1.61
CA GLY A 273 -5.37 -15.89 2.57
C GLY A 273 -5.92 -16.68 3.77
N ASN A 274 -7.15 -16.41 4.24
CA ASN A 274 -7.68 -17.12 5.40
C ASN A 274 -8.14 -18.55 5.06
N THR A 275 -8.37 -18.87 3.78
CA THR A 275 -8.69 -20.24 3.35
C THR A 275 -7.53 -21.21 3.58
N LYS A 276 -6.32 -20.68 3.81
CA LYS A 276 -5.10 -21.47 4.10
C LYS A 276 -5.03 -22.02 5.53
N PHE A 277 -5.96 -21.68 6.42
CA PHE A 277 -5.99 -22.31 7.75
C PHE A 277 -6.14 -23.82 7.62
N LYS A 278 -5.41 -24.57 8.43
CA LYS A 278 -5.54 -26.03 8.46
C LYS A 278 -6.99 -26.41 8.80
N ASN A 279 -7.52 -27.41 8.08
CA ASN A 279 -8.89 -27.91 8.15
C ASN A 279 -9.99 -26.94 7.71
N PHE A 280 -9.67 -25.78 7.12
CA PHE A 280 -10.67 -24.79 6.72
C PHE A 280 -11.74 -25.38 5.79
N ARG A 281 -11.29 -26.09 4.74
CA ARG A 281 -12.17 -26.79 3.78
C ARG A 281 -13.09 -27.79 4.48
N GLN A 282 -12.51 -28.74 5.21
CA GLN A 282 -13.26 -29.83 5.86
C GLN A 282 -14.28 -29.28 6.86
N ARG A 283 -13.91 -28.22 7.59
CA ARG A 283 -14.81 -27.52 8.51
C ARG A 283 -15.97 -26.87 7.75
N LEU A 284 -15.67 -26.13 6.69
CA LEU A 284 -16.69 -25.46 5.88
C LEU A 284 -17.64 -26.47 5.20
N GLU A 285 -17.10 -27.57 4.67
CA GLU A 285 -17.87 -28.64 4.03
C GLU A 285 -18.88 -29.25 4.98
N ARG A 286 -18.44 -29.61 6.19
CA ARG A 286 -19.32 -30.16 7.21
C ARG A 286 -20.41 -29.18 7.64
N ASP A 287 -20.03 -27.92 7.87
CA ASP A 287 -20.98 -26.91 8.30
C ASP A 287 -22.01 -26.62 7.19
N LEU A 288 -21.59 -26.57 5.91
CA LEU A 288 -22.50 -26.46 4.76
C LEU A 288 -23.41 -27.69 4.61
N ARG A 289 -22.85 -28.89 4.74
CA ARG A 289 -23.60 -30.16 4.69
C ARG A 289 -24.72 -30.23 5.73
N SER A 290 -24.57 -29.54 6.86
CA SER A 290 -25.60 -29.45 7.90
C SER A 290 -26.77 -28.48 7.56
N LEU A 291 -26.55 -27.58 6.59
CA LEU A 291 -27.51 -26.55 6.19
C LEU A 291 -28.17 -26.84 4.82
N VAL A 292 -27.49 -27.59 3.95
CA VAL A 292 -27.92 -27.88 2.57
C VAL A 292 -28.63 -29.25 2.49
N SER A 293 -29.63 -29.42 1.60
CA SER A 293 -30.33 -30.70 1.38
C SER A 293 -29.40 -31.79 0.83
N ASP A 294 -29.63 -33.06 1.17
CA ASP A 294 -28.86 -34.23 0.69
C ASP A 294 -28.96 -34.44 -0.83
N ASP A 295 -29.92 -33.79 -1.47
CA ASP A 295 -30.09 -33.79 -2.92
C ASP A 295 -29.00 -33.00 -3.67
N PHE A 296 -28.36 -32.02 -3.00
CA PHE A 296 -27.32 -31.19 -3.60
C PHE A 296 -25.93 -31.73 -3.24
N GLU A 297 -25.09 -31.83 -4.26
CA GLU A 297 -23.69 -32.19 -4.13
C GLU A 297 -22.84 -30.95 -3.84
N ILE A 298 -21.96 -31.03 -2.84
CA ILE A 298 -21.13 -29.89 -2.41
C ILE A 298 -19.72 -30.05 -2.98
N GLY A 299 -19.39 -29.27 -3.99
CA GLY A 299 -18.07 -29.28 -4.62
C GLY A 299 -17.25 -28.08 -4.15
N LEU A 300 -16.30 -28.32 -3.24
CA LEU A 300 -15.33 -27.31 -2.80
C LEU A 300 -14.03 -27.42 -3.61
N HIS A 301 -13.70 -26.34 -4.31
CA HIS A 301 -12.56 -26.23 -5.19
C HIS A 301 -11.52 -25.28 -4.61
N GLU A 302 -10.28 -25.74 -4.51
CA GLU A 302 -9.16 -24.96 -3.99
C GLU A 302 -8.09 -24.80 -5.08
N PRO A 303 -7.72 -23.57 -5.46
CA PRO A 303 -6.62 -23.34 -6.38
C PRO A 303 -5.29 -23.78 -5.78
N SER A 304 -4.50 -24.54 -6.55
CA SER A 304 -3.11 -24.86 -6.17
C SER A 304 -2.32 -23.57 -5.93
N GLU A 305 -1.33 -23.61 -5.02
CA GLU A 305 -0.53 -22.41 -4.67
C GLU A 305 0.07 -21.70 -5.89
N SER A 306 0.22 -22.38 -7.04
CA SER A 306 0.68 -21.81 -8.31
C SER A 306 -0.27 -20.79 -8.95
N ILE A 307 -1.59 -20.91 -8.69
CA ILE A 307 -2.67 -20.03 -9.19
C ILE A 307 -2.88 -18.87 -8.22
N ILE A 308 -2.81 -19.14 -6.92
CA ILE A 308 -2.68 -18.06 -5.95
C ILE A 308 -1.36 -17.34 -6.18
N GLN A 309 -0.28 -18.00 -6.62
CA GLN A 309 0.94 -17.39 -7.16
C GLN A 309 0.83 -16.94 -8.62
N SER A 310 -0.26 -17.09 -9.37
CA SER A 310 -0.47 -16.24 -10.55
C SER A 310 -1.14 -14.93 -10.13
N GLN A 311 -1.89 -14.97 -9.02
CA GLN A 311 -2.41 -13.79 -8.31
C GLN A 311 -1.40 -13.16 -7.30
N SER A 312 -0.40 -13.93 -6.84
CA SER A 312 0.62 -13.65 -5.81
C SER A 312 2.04 -13.83 -6.34
N ARG A 313 2.22 -14.25 -7.61
CA ARG A 313 3.05 -13.48 -8.55
C ARG A 313 2.27 -12.19 -8.74
N SER A 314 2.30 -11.38 -7.68
CA SER A 314 3.04 -10.16 -7.78
C SER A 314 2.88 -9.58 -9.17
N MET A 315 1.74 -8.93 -9.39
CA MET A 315 1.89 -7.53 -9.68
C MET A 315 2.84 -7.00 -8.57
N SER A 316 4.11 -7.07 -8.83
CA SER A 316 5.17 -6.38 -8.14
C SER A 316 6.17 -6.21 -9.23
N PHE A 317 6.56 -4.97 -9.46
CA PHE A 317 7.59 -4.76 -10.43
C PHE A 317 8.84 -5.56 -10.03
N LYS A 318 9.50 -6.14 -11.04
CA LYS A 318 10.83 -6.70 -10.90
C LYS A 318 11.80 -5.57 -11.18
N VAL A 319 12.76 -5.39 -10.29
CA VAL A 319 13.82 -4.39 -10.45
C VAL A 319 15.08 -5.11 -10.87
N ARG A 320 15.61 -4.76 -12.04
CA ARG A 320 16.93 -5.20 -12.51
C ARG A 320 17.91 -4.05 -12.35
N VAL A 321 18.97 -4.29 -11.59
CA VAL A 321 20.05 -3.33 -11.39
C VAL A 321 21.10 -3.54 -12.47
N GLY A 322 21.44 -2.49 -13.22
CA GLY A 322 22.54 -2.45 -14.16
C GLY A 322 23.88 -2.22 -13.47
N ALA A 323 24.98 -2.49 -14.19
CA ALA A 323 26.32 -2.18 -13.72
C ALA A 323 26.51 -0.66 -13.57
N ILE A 324 27.42 -0.26 -12.67
CA ILE A 324 27.87 1.12 -12.59
C ILE A 324 28.84 1.36 -13.76
N GLU A 325 28.56 2.38 -14.55
CA GLU A 325 29.31 2.72 -15.76
C GLU A 325 29.59 4.22 -15.83
N THR A 326 30.51 4.61 -16.73
CA THR A 326 30.74 6.02 -17.03
C THR A 326 29.66 6.53 -18.00
N PRO A 327 29.05 7.70 -17.75
CA PRO A 327 28.04 8.25 -18.65
C PRO A 327 28.65 8.53 -20.03
N LYS A 328 27.96 8.08 -21.09
CA LYS A 328 28.39 8.31 -22.49
C LYS A 328 28.43 9.81 -22.83
N PHE A 329 27.49 10.58 -22.30
CA PHE A 329 27.32 12.02 -22.53
C PHE A 329 27.08 12.73 -21.19
N PRO A 330 28.13 13.09 -20.44
CA PRO A 330 27.98 13.77 -19.17
C PRO A 330 27.44 15.20 -19.36
N ILE A 331 26.48 15.57 -18.52
CA ILE A 331 25.84 16.88 -18.45
C ILE A 331 26.75 17.89 -17.72
N ALA A 332 27.58 17.41 -16.79
CA ALA A 332 28.55 18.21 -16.05
C ALA A 332 29.87 17.45 -15.88
N GLU A 333 30.99 18.16 -15.70
CA GLU A 333 32.31 17.54 -15.46
C GLU A 333 32.33 16.65 -14.19
N ARG A 334 31.48 16.99 -13.21
CA ARG A 334 31.30 16.21 -11.99
C ARG A 334 30.44 14.96 -12.20
N GLN A 335 29.75 14.78 -13.32
CA GLN A 335 28.99 13.55 -13.59
C GLN A 335 29.93 12.44 -14.08
N ARG A 336 30.47 11.63 -13.16
CA ARG A 336 31.53 10.65 -13.45
C ARG A 336 31.02 9.22 -13.57
N VAL A 337 29.98 8.89 -12.81
CA VAL A 337 29.43 7.54 -12.72
C VAL A 337 27.91 7.58 -12.85
N GLN A 338 27.34 6.54 -13.43
CA GLN A 338 25.90 6.33 -13.52
C GLN A 338 25.54 4.86 -13.27
N GLN A 339 24.33 4.64 -12.74
CA GLN A 339 23.74 3.32 -12.58
C GLN A 339 22.27 3.37 -13.00
N THR A 340 21.79 2.28 -13.62
CA THR A 340 20.43 2.20 -14.16
C THR A 340 19.66 1.03 -13.56
N TRP A 341 18.43 1.27 -13.10
CA TRP A 341 17.49 0.28 -12.61
C TRP A 341 16.31 0.16 -13.59
N GLY A 342 16.16 -1.00 -14.22
CA GLY A 342 15.00 -1.32 -15.05
C GLY A 342 13.87 -1.89 -14.19
N VAL A 343 12.68 -1.29 -14.27
CA VAL A 343 11.51 -1.69 -13.49
C VAL A 343 10.49 -2.32 -14.45
N SER A 344 10.35 -3.64 -14.41
CA SER A 344 9.45 -4.39 -15.29
C SER A 344 8.23 -4.96 -14.57
N GLY A 345 7.08 -5.02 -15.25
CA GLY A 345 5.87 -5.64 -14.71
C GLY A 345 4.66 -5.49 -15.63
N ASP A 346 3.57 -6.17 -15.27
CA ASP A 346 2.39 -6.34 -16.13
C ASP A 346 1.32 -5.24 -15.95
N GLY A 347 1.62 -4.17 -15.22
CA GLY A 347 0.69 -3.08 -14.88
C GLY A 347 1.32 -1.68 -14.92
N ALA A 348 0.48 -0.64 -14.82
CA ALA A 348 0.95 0.75 -14.81
C ALA A 348 1.50 1.16 -13.43
N LEU A 349 2.54 1.99 -13.42
CA LEU A 349 3.05 2.60 -12.19
C LEU A 349 2.09 3.69 -11.71
N GLU A 350 1.37 3.43 -10.63
CA GLU A 350 0.41 4.40 -10.07
C GLU A 350 1.00 5.29 -8.99
N LYS A 351 1.89 4.76 -8.16
CA LYS A 351 2.39 5.46 -6.96
C LYS A 351 3.91 5.43 -6.89
N LEU A 352 4.50 6.61 -6.91
CA LEU A 352 5.94 6.78 -6.78
C LEU A 352 6.25 7.60 -5.52
N ARG A 353 7.15 7.08 -4.69
CA ARG A 353 7.74 7.82 -3.58
C ARG A 353 9.23 7.92 -3.80
N VAL A 354 9.75 9.13 -3.63
CA VAL A 354 11.17 9.43 -3.77
C VAL A 354 11.67 9.96 -2.44
N ALA A 355 12.68 9.29 -1.88
CA ALA A 355 13.38 9.65 -0.66
C ALA A 355 14.88 9.82 -0.97
N MET A 356 15.17 10.64 -1.98
CA MET A 356 16.52 10.91 -2.47
C MET A 356 16.96 12.30 -2.02
N PRO A 357 18.21 12.46 -1.55
CA PRO A 357 18.85 13.77 -1.48
C PRO A 357 19.21 14.26 -2.89
N GLY A 358 19.55 15.55 -3.01
CA GLY A 358 19.89 16.15 -4.29
C GLY A 358 18.66 16.40 -5.17
N LEU A 359 18.81 16.15 -6.47
CA LEU A 359 17.82 16.48 -7.50
C LEU A 359 17.27 15.21 -8.15
N THR A 360 15.94 15.10 -8.20
CA THR A 360 15.24 14.05 -8.92
C THR A 360 14.40 14.64 -10.04
N TYR A 361 14.55 14.13 -11.26
CA TYR A 361 13.72 14.43 -12.42
C TYR A 361 12.82 13.25 -12.77
N ILE A 362 11.56 13.52 -13.09
CA ILE A 362 10.63 12.54 -13.65
C ILE A 362 10.15 13.05 -14.99
N SER A 363 10.34 12.25 -16.03
CA SER A 363 9.89 12.57 -17.39
C SER A 363 9.42 11.32 -18.12
N VAL A 364 8.71 11.52 -19.24
CA VAL A 364 8.47 10.44 -20.20
C VAL A 364 9.72 10.29 -21.09
N ALA A 365 10.01 9.07 -21.53
CA ALA A 365 11.09 8.80 -22.47
C ALA A 365 10.55 8.08 -23.73
N PRO A 366 11.19 8.25 -24.90
CA PRO A 366 10.78 7.57 -26.12
C PRO A 366 11.00 6.05 -26.00
N ARG A 367 10.25 5.26 -26.77
CA ARG A 367 10.37 3.78 -26.76
C ARG A 367 11.78 3.28 -27.06
N SER A 368 12.52 3.97 -27.93
CA SER A 368 13.92 3.65 -28.26
C SER A 368 14.85 3.64 -27.04
N PHE A 369 14.58 4.49 -26.04
CA PHE A 369 15.31 4.49 -24.78
C PHE A 369 15.05 3.22 -23.96
N PHE A 370 13.80 2.80 -23.87
CA PHE A 370 13.42 1.56 -23.20
C PHE A 370 14.00 0.33 -23.93
N ASP A 371 14.09 0.37 -25.26
CA ASP A 371 14.72 -0.68 -26.06
C ASP A 371 16.22 -0.82 -25.75
N GLU A 372 16.95 0.30 -25.62
CA GLU A 372 18.38 0.30 -25.24
C GLU A 372 18.58 -0.32 -23.84
N VAL A 373 17.77 0.09 -22.87
CA VAL A 373 17.86 -0.42 -21.49
C VAL A 373 17.48 -1.90 -21.41
N ALA A 374 16.42 -2.31 -22.12
CA ALA A 374 16.01 -3.71 -22.19
C ALA A 374 17.10 -4.58 -22.83
N HIS A 375 17.71 -4.12 -23.93
CA HIS A 375 18.81 -4.83 -24.58
C HIS A 375 20.03 -4.98 -23.66
N ALA A 376 20.41 -3.91 -22.96
CA ALA A 376 21.53 -3.94 -22.01
C ALA A 376 21.30 -4.90 -20.82
N GLN A 377 20.04 -5.06 -20.39
CA GLN A 377 19.66 -5.89 -19.25
C GLN A 377 19.10 -7.28 -19.61
N GLY A 378 19.19 -7.68 -20.90
CA GLY A 378 18.69 -8.97 -21.38
C GLY A 378 17.18 -9.16 -21.17
N GLY A 379 16.39 -8.11 -21.36
CA GLY A 379 14.94 -8.08 -21.20
C GLY A 379 14.21 -7.65 -22.47
N ARG A 380 12.87 -7.58 -22.38
CA ARG A 380 12.01 -7.01 -23.43
C ARG A 380 11.55 -5.61 -23.04
N SER A 381 11.58 -4.68 -23.99
CA SER A 381 11.16 -3.28 -23.77
C SER A 381 9.70 -3.17 -23.33
N ASP A 382 8.82 -4.00 -23.89
CA ASP A 382 7.40 -4.02 -23.58
C ASP A 382 7.09 -4.38 -22.11
N GLU A 383 8.01 -5.03 -21.42
CA GLU A 383 7.88 -5.36 -20.00
C GLU A 383 8.29 -4.19 -19.09
N LEU A 384 9.09 -3.23 -19.58
CA LEU A 384 9.55 -2.10 -18.77
C LEU A 384 8.43 -1.06 -18.60
N VAL A 385 8.16 -0.72 -17.35
CA VAL A 385 7.15 0.27 -16.95
C VAL A 385 7.83 1.58 -16.54
N ALA A 386 8.99 1.49 -15.90
CA ALA A 386 9.82 2.64 -15.57
C ALA A 386 11.31 2.27 -15.60
N VAL A 387 12.16 3.28 -15.74
CA VAL A 387 13.61 3.16 -15.63
C VAL A 387 14.09 4.27 -14.72
N ALA A 388 14.82 3.94 -13.64
CA ALA A 388 15.51 4.92 -12.83
C ALA A 388 16.99 4.93 -13.20
N ARG A 389 17.56 6.09 -13.46
CA ARG A 389 18.98 6.30 -13.72
C ARG A 389 19.52 7.27 -12.69
N VAL A 390 20.53 6.89 -11.93
CA VAL A 390 21.17 7.78 -10.96
C VAL A 390 22.59 8.04 -11.39
N SER A 391 22.97 9.32 -11.43
CA SER A 391 24.33 9.77 -11.74
C SER A 391 24.92 10.53 -10.56
N SER A 392 26.25 10.39 -10.39
CA SER A 392 27.01 11.04 -9.33
C SER A 392 28.44 11.35 -9.77
N ASP A 393 29.14 12.12 -8.97
CA ASP A 393 30.60 12.29 -8.98
C ASP A 393 31.37 11.15 -8.32
N ALA A 394 30.71 10.41 -7.42
CA ALA A 394 31.33 9.37 -6.62
C ALA A 394 30.59 8.03 -6.72
N HIS A 395 31.35 6.94 -6.83
CA HIS A 395 30.83 5.58 -6.99
C HIS A 395 29.99 5.13 -5.78
N ASP A 396 30.37 5.57 -4.60
CA ASP A 396 29.82 5.14 -3.32
C ASP A 396 28.48 5.73 -2.97
N LEU A 397 28.15 6.87 -3.58
CA LEU A 397 26.82 7.44 -3.49
C LEU A 397 25.81 6.57 -4.24
N LEU A 398 26.21 5.92 -5.34
CA LEU A 398 25.34 5.03 -6.11
C LEU A 398 25.05 3.71 -5.38
N GLU A 399 26.05 3.14 -4.69
CA GLU A 399 25.85 1.94 -3.85
C GLU A 399 24.85 2.15 -2.70
N ARG A 400 24.60 3.41 -2.34
CA ARG A 400 23.65 3.79 -1.28
C ARG A 400 22.21 3.95 -1.79
N VAL A 401 21.96 3.84 -3.09
CA VAL A 401 20.62 3.95 -3.67
C VAL A 401 19.92 2.61 -3.77
N ASP A 402 18.68 2.55 -3.29
CA ASP A 402 17.78 1.42 -3.45
C ASP A 402 16.52 1.80 -4.22
N VAL A 403 16.13 0.94 -5.15
CA VAL A 403 14.84 0.99 -5.85
C VAL A 403 14.02 -0.22 -5.41
N LEU A 404 12.96 0.03 -4.64
CA LEU A 404 12.15 -0.97 -3.96
C LEU A 404 10.73 -0.96 -4.50
N THR A 405 10.20 -2.15 -4.76
CA THR A 405 8.81 -2.32 -5.20
C THR A 405 7.94 -2.65 -3.99
N ARG A 406 6.80 -1.98 -3.87
CA ARG A 406 5.91 -2.12 -2.69
C ARG A 406 4.51 -2.51 -3.15
N GLY A 407 4.35 -3.81 -3.43
CA GLY A 407 3.14 -4.36 -4.03
C GLY A 407 3.06 -4.05 -5.53
N SER A 408 1.84 -4.04 -6.05
CA SER A 408 1.53 -4.01 -7.49
C SER A 408 1.96 -2.78 -8.24
N ASN A 409 1.49 -1.62 -7.81
CA ASN A 409 1.58 -0.42 -8.63
C ASN A 409 2.37 0.67 -7.90
N ARG A 410 3.33 0.28 -7.03
CA ARG A 410 4.07 1.22 -6.19
C ARG A 410 5.58 1.01 -6.25
N LEU A 411 6.28 2.12 -6.45
CA LEU A 411 7.73 2.19 -6.46
C LEU A 411 8.20 3.17 -5.37
N LEU A 412 9.23 2.78 -4.65
CA LEU A 412 9.95 3.61 -3.70
C LEU A 412 11.41 3.66 -4.11
N ILE A 413 11.94 4.86 -4.33
CA ILE A 413 13.37 5.09 -4.54
C ILE A 413 13.91 5.81 -3.32
N GLY A 414 15.02 5.34 -2.74
CA GLY A 414 15.61 5.98 -1.58
C GLY A 414 17.12 5.83 -1.51
N PHE A 415 17.73 6.62 -0.63
CA PHE A 415 19.18 6.70 -0.45
C PHE A 415 19.58 6.48 1.01
N ASP A 416 20.41 5.49 1.32
CA ASP A 416 20.92 5.29 2.68
C ASP A 416 22.08 6.26 2.98
N PRO A 417 21.96 7.17 3.95
CA PRO A 417 23.03 8.11 4.24
C PRO A 417 24.21 7.47 4.98
N ARG A 418 24.08 6.23 5.46
CA ARG A 418 25.14 5.54 6.18
C ARG A 418 26.12 4.91 5.18
N PRO A 419 27.44 5.08 5.37
CA PRO A 419 28.42 4.39 4.54
C PRO A 419 28.34 2.87 4.75
N PRO A 420 28.62 2.06 3.71
CA PRO A 420 28.74 0.60 3.84
C PRO A 420 29.76 0.19 4.93
N ARG A 421 29.54 -0.95 5.60
CA ARG A 421 30.47 -1.44 6.63
C ARG A 421 31.85 -1.73 6.02
N GLY A 422 32.92 -1.20 6.62
CA GLY A 422 34.32 -1.42 6.20
C GLY A 422 34.95 -0.29 5.37
N TRP A 423 34.22 0.80 5.12
CA TRP A 423 34.71 1.95 4.37
C TRP A 423 35.69 2.84 5.16
N PRO A 424 36.78 3.35 4.54
CA PRO A 424 37.73 4.24 5.19
C PRO A 424 37.06 5.57 5.56
N VAL A 425 37.24 6.01 6.81
CA VAL A 425 36.67 7.26 7.37
C VAL A 425 37.51 8.49 6.96
N GLY A 426 37.86 8.59 5.67
CA GLY A 426 38.61 9.70 5.07
C GLY A 426 37.75 10.54 4.12
N GLU A 427 38.11 11.82 3.96
CA GLU A 427 37.41 12.93 3.25
C GLU A 427 35.93 12.67 2.94
N THR A 428 35.10 13.11 3.88
CA THR A 428 33.65 13.06 3.82
C THR A 428 33.11 13.78 2.58
N THR A 429 32.79 13.05 1.50
CA THR A 429 31.73 13.48 0.60
C THR A 429 30.49 13.62 1.47
N GLU A 430 30.00 14.85 1.62
CA GLU A 430 28.75 15.06 2.35
C GLU A 430 27.68 14.18 1.72
N PRO A 431 26.99 13.32 2.49
CA PRO A 431 26.07 12.37 1.93
C PRO A 431 25.00 13.15 1.17
N GLY A 432 24.82 12.83 -0.10
CA GLY A 432 23.74 13.37 -0.94
C GLY A 432 24.05 14.62 -1.76
N GLN A 433 25.28 15.15 -1.73
CA GLN A 433 25.71 16.15 -2.72
C GLN A 433 25.92 15.49 -4.08
N HIS A 434 25.72 16.25 -5.17
CA HIS A 434 26.00 15.81 -6.55
C HIS A 434 25.24 14.58 -7.05
N LEU A 435 24.05 14.31 -6.50
CA LEU A 435 23.17 13.25 -6.97
C LEU A 435 22.10 13.78 -7.91
N LEU A 436 22.10 13.24 -9.13
CA LEU A 436 21.03 13.42 -10.11
C LEU A 436 20.30 12.09 -10.31
N THR A 437 19.03 12.03 -9.94
CA THR A 437 18.15 10.87 -10.15
C THR A 437 17.16 11.18 -11.27
N GLU A 438 17.23 10.46 -12.39
CA GLU A 438 16.29 10.58 -13.51
C GLU A 438 15.38 9.36 -13.53
N ILE A 439 14.08 9.58 -13.51
CA ILE A 439 13.06 8.52 -13.54
C ILE A 439 12.28 8.69 -14.83
N PHE A 440 12.44 7.74 -15.73
CA PHE A 440 11.75 7.67 -17.00
C PHE A 440 10.56 6.75 -16.86
N VAL A 441 9.35 7.29 -17.01
CA VAL A 441 8.11 6.51 -17.01
C VAL A 441 7.66 6.28 -18.45
N ARG A 442 7.01 5.14 -18.72
CA ARG A 442 6.43 4.89 -20.04
C ARG A 442 5.17 5.74 -20.22
N GLU A 443 4.86 6.16 -21.45
CA GLU A 443 3.70 6.99 -21.84
C GLU A 443 2.33 6.48 -21.32
N ALA A 444 2.23 5.21 -20.90
CA ALA A 444 1.05 4.60 -20.30
C ALA A 444 1.05 4.58 -18.75
N SER A 445 1.94 5.31 -18.10
CA SER A 445 2.05 5.32 -16.63
C SER A 445 1.01 6.26 -16.05
N GLU A 446 -0.11 5.70 -15.60
CA GLU A 446 -1.15 6.42 -14.86
C GLU A 446 -0.65 6.82 -13.46
N LEU A 447 0.35 7.70 -13.36
CA LEU A 447 0.89 8.10 -12.07
C LEU A 447 -0.12 8.97 -11.31
N ARG A 448 -0.84 8.33 -10.39
CA ARG A 448 -1.89 8.93 -9.55
C ARG A 448 -1.34 9.55 -8.29
N SER A 449 -0.21 9.06 -7.77
CA SER A 449 0.35 9.53 -6.51
C SER A 449 1.86 9.71 -6.58
N LEU A 450 2.32 10.93 -6.33
CA LEU A 450 3.73 11.26 -6.21
C LEU A 450 4.03 11.86 -4.83
N GLY A 451 5.13 11.43 -4.23
CA GLY A 451 5.58 11.96 -2.95
C GLY A 451 7.09 12.09 -2.84
N ALA A 452 7.57 13.26 -2.42
CA ALA A 452 8.98 13.48 -2.08
C ALA A 452 9.19 13.55 -0.56
N PHE A 453 10.29 12.97 -0.10
CA PHE A 453 10.71 12.94 1.30
C PHE A 453 12.22 13.19 1.40
N GLY A 454 12.68 13.72 2.53
CA GLY A 454 14.11 13.70 2.88
C GLY A 454 14.94 14.88 2.40
N GLY A 455 14.33 15.99 2.00
CA GLY A 455 15.03 17.27 1.76
C GLY A 455 15.50 17.52 0.32
N GLY A 456 15.39 16.54 -0.59
CA GLY A 456 15.71 16.71 -2.00
C GLY A 456 14.66 17.53 -2.78
N SER A 457 15.06 17.99 -3.97
CA SER A 457 14.19 18.60 -4.97
C SER A 457 13.70 17.55 -5.95
N LEU A 458 12.40 17.49 -6.20
CA LEU A 458 11.74 16.61 -7.15
C LEU A 458 11.08 17.45 -8.24
N VAL A 459 11.46 17.25 -9.50
CA VAL A 459 10.94 17.96 -10.66
C VAL A 459 10.22 16.97 -11.57
N VAL A 460 8.98 17.27 -11.92
CA VAL A 460 8.16 16.49 -12.85
C VAL A 460 7.88 17.33 -14.07
N THR A 461 8.29 16.82 -15.23
CA THR A 461 8.11 17.48 -16.52
C THR A 461 7.48 16.50 -17.50
N ASP A 462 6.42 16.91 -18.18
CA ASP A 462 5.92 16.24 -19.37
C ASP A 462 6.59 16.81 -20.64
N SER A 463 6.27 16.21 -21.79
CA SER A 463 6.66 16.72 -23.10
C SER A 463 5.46 16.63 -24.03
N LEU A 464 5.23 17.66 -24.84
CA LEU A 464 4.14 17.67 -25.83
C LEU A 464 4.21 16.48 -26.80
N GLU A 465 5.41 16.01 -27.14
CA GLU A 465 5.61 14.90 -28.07
C GLU A 465 5.54 13.52 -27.39
N GLN A 466 5.89 13.43 -26.10
CA GLN A 466 6.08 12.15 -25.41
C GLN A 466 4.97 11.84 -24.40
N GLY A 467 4.09 12.80 -24.09
CA GLY A 467 2.95 12.61 -23.20
C GLY A 467 3.15 13.11 -21.77
N SER A 468 2.12 12.96 -20.95
CA SER A 468 2.11 13.39 -19.54
C SER A 468 2.65 12.30 -18.61
N VAL A 469 3.35 12.73 -17.56
CA VAL A 469 3.87 11.85 -16.49
C VAL A 469 2.77 11.49 -15.48
N VAL A 470 1.83 12.40 -15.25
CA VAL A 470 0.73 12.21 -14.30
C VAL A 470 -0.53 11.81 -15.04
N VAL A 471 -1.48 11.19 -14.33
CA VAL A 471 -2.79 10.88 -14.92
C VAL A 471 -3.40 12.15 -15.51
N ASN A 472 -3.68 12.13 -16.81
CA ASN A 472 -4.33 13.23 -17.51
C ASN A 472 -5.53 12.70 -18.32
N ASP A 473 -6.47 13.58 -18.65
CA ASP A 473 -7.71 13.28 -19.38
C ASP A 473 -8.57 12.15 -18.78
N CYS A 474 -8.44 11.92 -17.47
CA CYS A 474 -9.12 10.86 -16.76
C CYS A 474 -10.12 11.45 -15.73
N PRO A 475 -11.39 11.61 -16.11
CA PRO A 475 -12.35 12.48 -15.42
C PRO A 475 -12.80 12.01 -14.04
N TYR A 476 -12.52 10.76 -13.68
CA TYR A 476 -12.91 10.17 -12.40
C TYR A 476 -11.72 9.89 -11.49
N GLU A 477 -10.51 10.16 -11.97
CA GLU A 477 -9.30 9.79 -11.27
C GLU A 477 -8.76 10.90 -10.38
N LYS A 478 -7.96 10.49 -9.40
CA LYS A 478 -7.40 11.39 -8.40
C LYS A 478 -5.88 11.46 -8.55
N ILE A 479 -5.37 12.68 -8.70
CA ILE A 479 -3.95 12.99 -8.52
C ILE A 479 -3.69 13.36 -7.06
N LYS A 480 -2.63 12.80 -6.48
CA LYS A 480 -2.09 13.16 -5.17
C LYS A 480 -0.62 13.54 -5.29
N LEU A 481 -0.29 14.79 -5.01
CA LEU A 481 1.09 15.28 -4.93
C LEU A 481 1.41 15.63 -3.48
N ALA A 482 2.58 15.19 -3.00
CA ALA A 482 2.96 15.44 -1.62
C ALA A 482 4.44 15.74 -1.44
N ALA A 483 4.74 16.73 -0.60
CA ALA A 483 6.10 17.09 -0.20
C ALA A 483 6.21 17.02 1.34
N PHE A 484 7.26 16.37 1.84
CA PHE A 484 7.46 16.21 3.28
C PHE A 484 8.92 16.44 3.71
N ARG A 485 9.10 16.99 4.92
CA ARG A 485 10.39 17.06 5.64
C ARG A 485 11.49 17.80 4.86
N GLY A 486 11.23 19.04 4.46
CA GLY A 486 12.21 19.85 3.71
C GLY A 486 12.23 19.61 2.21
N SER A 487 11.49 18.62 1.68
CA SER A 487 11.46 18.38 0.24
C SER A 487 10.77 19.49 -0.54
N ARG A 488 11.28 19.76 -1.74
CA ARG A 488 10.69 20.69 -2.72
C ARG A 488 10.18 19.89 -3.91
N VAL A 489 8.91 20.04 -4.26
CA VAL A 489 8.28 19.33 -5.40
C VAL A 489 7.83 20.35 -6.43
N PHE A 490 8.31 20.23 -7.65
CA PHE A 490 7.92 21.04 -8.80
C PHE A 490 7.22 20.12 -9.80
N VAL A 491 5.96 20.40 -10.11
CA VAL A 491 5.22 19.71 -11.16
C VAL A 491 4.86 20.72 -12.21
N THR A 492 5.57 20.68 -13.34
CA THR A 492 5.35 21.56 -14.49
C THR A 492 4.79 20.74 -15.64
N GLN A 493 3.58 21.05 -16.07
CA GLN A 493 2.91 20.43 -17.20
C GLN A 493 2.87 21.40 -18.38
N GLN A 494 3.19 20.91 -19.58
CA GLN A 494 3.03 21.56 -20.87
C GLN A 494 1.64 21.27 -21.46
N GLN A 495 1.00 20.17 -21.04
CA GLN A 495 -0.37 19.82 -21.43
C GLN A 495 -1.40 20.30 -20.40
N ALA A 496 -2.64 20.49 -20.85
CA ALA A 496 -3.78 20.79 -19.97
C ALA A 496 -4.06 19.60 -19.04
N LEU A 497 -4.32 19.85 -17.75
CA LEU A 497 -4.54 18.81 -16.75
C LEU A 497 -6.04 18.64 -16.45
N HIS A 498 -6.64 17.60 -17.00
CA HIS A 498 -8.06 17.25 -16.81
C HIS A 498 -8.22 16.01 -15.94
N VAL A 499 -8.67 16.18 -14.70
CA VAL A 499 -8.81 15.07 -13.73
C VAL A 499 -10.09 15.15 -12.91
N GLY A 500 -10.45 14.04 -12.25
CA GLY A 500 -11.57 14.04 -11.32
C GLY A 500 -11.27 14.84 -10.06
N ARG A 501 -10.16 14.53 -9.39
CA ARG A 501 -9.80 15.13 -8.10
C ARG A 501 -8.31 15.49 -8.03
N VAL A 502 -7.99 16.62 -7.43
CA VAL A 502 -6.59 17.01 -7.14
C VAL A 502 -6.41 17.08 -5.62
N ALA A 503 -5.34 16.47 -5.12
CA ALA A 503 -4.94 16.57 -3.72
C ALA A 503 -3.47 16.97 -3.60
N LEU A 504 -3.21 18.16 -3.05
CA LEU A 504 -1.87 18.68 -2.81
C LEU A 504 -1.59 18.73 -1.32
N PHE A 505 -0.41 18.27 -0.91
CA PHE A 505 -0.01 18.25 0.48
C PHE A 505 1.44 18.70 0.66
N ALA A 506 1.70 19.59 1.61
CA ALA A 506 3.05 19.97 2.00
C ALA A 506 3.17 20.02 3.52
N GLY A 507 4.14 19.31 4.09
CA GLY A 507 4.31 19.29 5.54
C GLY A 507 5.75 19.23 6.02
N ARG A 508 5.98 19.77 7.23
CA ARG A 508 7.31 19.87 7.87
C ARG A 508 8.33 20.58 6.95
N ASP A 509 8.11 21.87 6.70
CA ASP A 509 9.03 22.76 5.97
C ASP A 509 9.23 22.38 4.49
N SER A 510 8.17 21.89 3.85
CA SER A 510 8.19 21.45 2.46
C SER A 510 7.48 22.41 1.53
N GLN A 511 7.95 22.45 0.28
CA GLN A 511 7.40 23.33 -0.75
C GLN A 511 6.84 22.49 -1.90
N LEU A 512 5.68 22.86 -2.42
CA LEU A 512 5.06 22.22 -3.58
C LEU A 512 4.60 23.27 -4.58
N TYR A 513 5.06 23.14 -5.81
CA TYR A 513 4.74 24.01 -6.93
C TYR A 513 4.04 23.17 -8.00
N LEU A 514 2.84 23.56 -8.40
CA LEU A 514 2.11 22.95 -9.52
C LEU A 514 1.86 24.03 -10.58
N SER A 515 2.37 23.81 -11.79
CA SER A 515 2.16 24.70 -12.94
C SER A 515 1.60 23.91 -14.11
N ALA A 516 0.50 24.40 -14.70
CA ALA A 516 -0.12 23.82 -15.89
C ALA A 516 -0.84 24.91 -16.70
N PRO A 517 -0.88 24.81 -18.05
CA PRO A 517 -1.57 25.78 -18.91
C PRO A 517 -3.09 25.80 -18.68
N GLU A 518 -3.67 24.70 -18.22
CA GLU A 518 -5.08 24.63 -17.84
C GLU A 518 -5.24 23.54 -16.78
N LEU A 519 -6.03 23.80 -15.73
CA LEU A 519 -6.30 22.87 -14.64
C LEU A 519 -7.82 22.69 -14.45
N VAL A 520 -8.34 21.55 -14.88
CA VAL A 520 -9.77 21.21 -14.74
C VAL A 520 -9.94 20.02 -13.80
N ALA A 521 -10.54 20.27 -12.64
CA ALA A 521 -10.88 19.24 -11.67
C ALA A 521 -12.39 19.06 -11.59
N LYS A 522 -12.92 17.96 -12.13
CA LYS A 522 -14.38 17.73 -12.30
C LYS A 522 -15.17 17.61 -10.99
N ASP A 523 -14.54 17.17 -9.90
CA ASP A 523 -15.19 17.04 -8.59
C ASP A 523 -14.66 18.12 -7.63
N ARG A 524 -13.37 18.01 -7.24
CA ARG A 524 -12.80 18.94 -6.26
C ARG A 524 -11.27 19.02 -6.27
N ILE A 525 -10.77 20.17 -5.87
CA ILE A 525 -9.36 20.41 -5.52
C ILE A 525 -9.25 20.51 -3.99
N ARG A 526 -8.32 19.76 -3.40
CA ARG A 526 -7.97 19.85 -1.98
C ARG A 526 -6.51 20.17 -1.80
N VAL A 527 -6.22 21.22 -1.04
CA VAL A 527 -4.86 21.65 -0.72
C VAL A 527 -4.70 21.70 0.78
N ALA A 528 -3.64 21.09 1.31
CA ALA A 528 -3.38 21.06 2.73
C ALA A 528 -1.92 21.32 3.06
N THR A 529 -1.67 22.19 4.04
CA THR A 529 -0.34 22.37 4.62
C THR A 529 -0.33 22.05 6.11
N SER A 530 0.75 21.46 6.59
CA SER A 530 0.92 21.15 8.01
C SER A 530 2.35 21.41 8.48
N GLY A 531 2.54 22.34 9.40
CA GLY A 531 3.86 22.60 9.98
C GLY A 531 3.73 23.25 11.34
N ARG A 532 4.20 22.57 12.40
CA ARG A 532 4.20 23.12 13.77
C ARG A 532 5.14 24.35 13.86
N TRP A 533 6.29 24.31 13.14
CA TRP A 533 7.38 25.31 13.14
C TRP A 533 8.15 25.30 11.80
N GLY A 534 7.52 25.65 10.67
CA GLY A 534 8.20 25.60 9.37
C GLY A 534 7.44 26.27 8.24
N ASN A 535 8.15 26.67 7.19
CA ASN A 535 7.63 27.42 6.04
C ASN A 535 7.12 26.45 4.97
N SER A 536 6.11 25.65 5.32
CA SER A 536 5.45 24.80 4.32
C SER A 536 4.65 25.65 3.34
N SER A 537 4.99 25.62 2.05
CA SER A 537 4.32 26.40 1.01
C SER A 537 3.72 25.50 -0.08
N ILE A 538 2.53 25.86 -0.56
CA ILE A 538 1.96 25.29 -1.78
C ILE A 538 1.58 26.43 -2.72
N ILE A 539 2.08 26.39 -3.94
CA ILE A 539 1.79 27.36 -4.99
C ILE A 539 1.22 26.61 -6.19
N VAL A 540 0.03 27.02 -6.62
CA VAL A 540 -0.61 26.54 -7.84
C VAL A 540 -0.67 27.68 -8.84
N GLN A 541 0.01 27.53 -9.97
CA GLN A 541 0.08 28.52 -11.03
C GLN A 541 -0.60 27.97 -12.29
N THR A 542 -1.66 28.63 -12.73
CA THR A 542 -2.36 28.24 -13.96
C THR A 542 -3.16 29.42 -14.50
N PRO A 543 -3.16 29.68 -15.82
CA PRO A 543 -3.96 30.76 -16.37
C PRO A 543 -5.45 30.41 -16.47
N LYS A 544 -5.81 29.11 -16.39
CA LYS A 544 -7.20 28.64 -16.44
C LYS A 544 -7.44 27.56 -15.40
N LEU A 545 -8.39 27.80 -14.50
CA LEU A 545 -8.76 26.85 -13.44
C LEU A 545 -10.26 26.67 -13.39
N PHE A 546 -10.73 25.43 -13.47
CA PHE A 546 -12.12 25.08 -13.27
C PHE A 546 -12.28 23.97 -12.23
N THR A 547 -13.06 24.21 -11.18
CA THR A 547 -13.46 23.14 -10.25
C THR A 547 -14.77 23.46 -9.53
N PRO A 548 -15.69 22.49 -9.34
CA PRO A 548 -16.89 22.74 -8.54
C PRO A 548 -16.57 23.09 -7.08
N SER A 549 -15.54 22.46 -6.49
CA SER A 549 -15.23 22.65 -5.09
C SER A 549 -13.73 22.81 -4.84
N LEU A 550 -13.34 23.91 -4.20
CA LEU A 550 -11.98 24.16 -3.75
C LEU A 550 -11.91 24.17 -2.22
N GLY A 551 -11.21 23.20 -1.66
CA GLY A 551 -10.94 23.11 -0.23
C GLY A 551 -9.49 23.40 0.08
N VAL A 552 -9.23 24.36 0.98
CA VAL A 552 -7.87 24.67 1.45
C VAL A 552 -7.82 24.59 2.97
N ALA A 553 -6.86 23.83 3.50
CA ALA A 553 -6.63 23.68 4.93
C ALA A 553 -5.18 23.98 5.29
N VAL A 554 -4.96 24.88 6.25
CA VAL A 554 -3.62 25.25 6.72
C VAL A 554 -3.53 25.01 8.21
N SER A 555 -2.55 24.22 8.64
CA SER A 555 -2.25 23.99 10.05
C SER A 555 -0.85 24.50 10.40
N GLY A 556 -0.77 25.37 11.40
CA GLY A 556 0.43 26.03 11.88
C GLY A 556 0.82 27.25 11.04
N SER A 557 2.07 27.30 10.55
CA SER A 557 2.65 28.46 9.84
C SER A 557 2.71 28.31 8.31
N GLY A 558 1.93 27.39 7.74
CA GLY A 558 1.96 27.12 6.30
C GLY A 558 1.31 28.20 5.43
N HIS A 559 1.68 28.23 4.15
CA HIS A 559 1.12 29.15 3.16
C HIS A 559 0.59 28.40 1.93
N VAL A 560 -0.60 28.77 1.47
CA VAL A 560 -1.19 28.27 0.21
C VAL A 560 -1.53 29.44 -0.67
N ARG A 561 -1.11 29.41 -1.94
CA ARG A 561 -1.43 30.46 -2.91
C ARG A 561 -1.83 29.85 -4.25
N PHE A 562 -2.87 30.42 -4.85
CA PHE A 562 -3.23 30.23 -6.24
C PHE A 562 -2.90 31.51 -7.00
N ALA A 563 -2.09 31.39 -8.04
CA ALA A 563 -1.68 32.50 -8.89
C ALA A 563 -2.22 32.27 -10.30
N SER A 564 -3.16 33.11 -10.74
CA SER A 564 -3.54 33.14 -12.15
C SER A 564 -2.56 33.99 -12.93
N VAL A 565 -2.04 33.43 -14.04
CA VAL A 565 -1.14 34.15 -14.97
C VAL A 565 -1.95 34.97 -16.00
N SER A 566 -3.26 34.74 -16.11
CA SER A 566 -4.14 35.45 -17.04
C SER A 566 -4.81 36.67 -16.37
N ASN A 567 -5.08 37.70 -17.17
CA ASN A 567 -5.77 38.92 -16.75
C ASN A 567 -7.31 38.83 -16.86
N GLU A 568 -7.86 37.68 -17.25
CA GLU A 568 -9.29 37.48 -17.55
C GLU A 568 -9.93 36.47 -16.57
N ASP A 569 -11.25 36.52 -16.39
CA ASP A 569 -12.09 35.73 -15.45
C ASP A 569 -12.14 34.21 -15.75
N ASP A 570 -11.01 33.63 -16.14
CA ASP A 570 -10.84 32.25 -16.60
C ASP A 570 -10.63 31.25 -15.44
N CYS A 571 -10.39 31.74 -14.22
CA CYS A 571 -10.29 30.93 -13.01
C CYS A 571 -11.61 30.98 -12.22
N ARG A 572 -12.38 29.89 -12.25
CA ARG A 572 -13.73 29.80 -11.65
C ARG A 572 -13.90 28.58 -10.75
N CYS A 573 -14.63 28.78 -9.66
CA CYS A 573 -15.04 27.74 -8.74
C CYS A 573 -16.47 27.96 -8.25
N GLU A 574 -17.28 26.91 -8.06
CA GLU A 574 -18.63 27.11 -7.50
C GLU A 574 -18.55 27.42 -5.99
N GLN A 575 -17.79 26.61 -5.24
CA GLN A 575 -17.68 26.74 -3.79
C GLN A 575 -16.23 26.67 -3.28
N GLN A 576 -15.84 27.66 -2.48
CA GLN A 576 -14.58 27.65 -1.73
C GLN A 576 -14.80 27.39 -0.23
N SER A 577 -13.98 26.52 0.34
CA SER A 577 -13.94 26.25 1.78
C SER A 577 -12.51 26.37 2.29
N LEU A 578 -12.21 27.45 2.99
CA LEU A 578 -10.88 27.80 3.49
C LEU A 578 -10.85 27.67 5.02
N ALA A 579 -9.90 26.90 5.54
CA ALA A 579 -9.71 26.68 6.97
C ALA A 579 -8.25 26.92 7.37
N ILE A 580 -8.01 27.75 8.40
CA ILE A 580 -6.68 27.97 8.95
C ILE A 580 -6.71 27.75 10.46
N ALA A 581 -5.80 26.93 10.98
CA ALA A 581 -5.53 26.79 12.40
C ALA A 581 -4.06 27.13 12.67
N GLY A 582 -3.77 28.34 13.17
CA GLY A 582 -2.41 28.82 13.42
C GLY A 582 -2.16 30.25 12.92
N SER A 583 -0.98 30.48 12.34
CA SER A 583 -0.50 31.79 11.88
C SER A 583 -0.20 31.85 10.37
N GLY A 584 -0.63 30.82 9.63
CA GLY A 584 -0.39 30.70 8.19
C GLY A 584 -1.21 31.67 7.31
N GLY A 585 -1.14 31.47 6.00
CA GLY A 585 -1.85 32.29 5.02
C GLY A 585 -2.47 31.50 3.88
N ILE A 586 -3.66 31.93 3.43
CA ILE A 586 -4.32 31.40 2.23
C ILE A 586 -4.57 32.56 1.25
N ASP A 587 -4.13 32.42 0.02
CA ASP A 587 -4.39 33.39 -1.05
C ASP A 587 -5.06 32.68 -2.24
N THR A 588 -6.35 32.93 -2.40
CA THR A 588 -7.21 32.43 -3.49
C THR A 588 -7.80 33.58 -4.30
N GLY A 589 -7.24 34.79 -4.15
CA GLY A 589 -7.79 36.02 -4.73
C GLY A 589 -7.97 35.97 -6.24
N ASP A 590 -7.19 35.16 -6.95
CA ASP A 590 -7.31 34.99 -8.40
C ASP A 590 -8.42 34.05 -8.86
N ILE A 591 -9.08 33.35 -7.93
CA ILE A 591 -10.14 32.39 -8.26
C ILE A 591 -11.48 32.99 -7.87
N THR A 592 -12.32 33.24 -8.87
CA THR A 592 -13.67 33.73 -8.66
C THR A 592 -14.59 32.60 -8.21
N SER A 593 -15.40 32.84 -7.18
CA SER A 593 -16.38 31.85 -6.70
C SER A 593 -17.76 32.40 -6.34
N ARG A 594 -18.82 31.60 -6.49
CA ARG A 594 -20.16 32.04 -6.06
C ARG A 594 -20.26 32.08 -4.54
N TYR A 595 -19.77 31.03 -3.88
CA TYR A 595 -19.88 30.85 -2.44
C TYR A 595 -18.51 30.60 -1.81
N ALA A 596 -18.19 31.35 -0.76
CA ALA A 596 -16.97 31.14 0.01
C ALA A 596 -17.27 31.01 1.50
N ARG A 597 -16.65 30.02 2.15
CA ARG A 597 -16.62 29.85 3.60
C ARG A 597 -15.18 29.93 4.10
N VAL A 598 -14.93 30.83 5.04
CA VAL A 598 -13.62 31.04 5.64
C VAL A 598 -13.71 30.82 7.15
N ALA A 599 -12.90 29.90 7.67
CA ALA A 599 -12.78 29.62 9.09
C ALA A 599 -11.32 29.80 9.53
N ILE A 600 -11.06 30.71 10.46
CA ILE A 600 -9.71 30.96 10.98
C ILE A 600 -9.70 30.86 12.50
N LEU A 601 -8.80 30.02 13.01
CA LEU A 601 -8.47 29.86 14.42
C LEU A 601 -7.01 30.28 14.64
N GLY A 602 -6.78 31.46 15.21
CA GLY A 602 -5.45 32.00 15.48
C GLY A 602 -5.18 33.38 14.84
N SER A 603 -3.93 33.59 14.43
CA SER A 603 -3.39 34.87 13.96
C SER A 603 -2.98 34.78 12.47
N ALA A 604 -3.94 34.43 11.61
CA ALA A 604 -3.71 34.12 10.20
C ALA A 604 -4.41 35.10 9.25
N SER A 605 -4.05 35.03 7.96
CA SER A 605 -4.67 35.84 6.90
C SER A 605 -5.22 34.99 5.76
N ALA A 606 -6.37 35.39 5.21
CA ALA A 606 -6.95 34.75 4.03
C ALA A 606 -7.43 35.80 3.02
N THR A 607 -7.11 35.63 1.75
CA THR A 607 -7.61 36.45 0.63
C THR A 607 -8.47 35.60 -0.31
N VAL A 608 -9.68 36.06 -0.60
CA VAL A 608 -10.68 35.33 -1.41
C VAL A 608 -11.46 36.27 -2.34
N GLN A 609 -11.85 35.79 -3.53
CA GLN A 609 -12.77 36.50 -4.41
C GLN A 609 -14.09 35.72 -4.53
N THR A 610 -15.22 36.39 -4.21
CA THR A 610 -16.54 35.77 -4.29
C THR A 610 -17.64 36.76 -4.65
N THR A 611 -18.67 36.30 -5.36
CA THR A 611 -19.73 37.14 -5.94
C THR A 611 -21.04 37.13 -5.15
N GLU A 612 -21.55 35.97 -4.71
CA GLU A 612 -22.89 35.87 -4.11
C GLU A 612 -22.85 35.88 -2.56
N SER A 613 -22.10 34.97 -1.95
CA SER A 613 -22.08 34.87 -0.47
C SER A 613 -20.71 34.54 0.12
N LEU A 614 -20.35 35.28 1.17
CA LEU A 614 -19.16 35.04 1.98
C LEU A 614 -19.54 34.79 3.44
N THR A 615 -19.17 33.62 3.97
CA THR A 615 -19.33 33.29 5.39
C THR A 615 -17.98 33.29 6.10
N VAL A 616 -17.82 34.09 7.15
CA VAL A 616 -16.56 34.24 7.89
C VAL A 616 -16.72 33.90 9.37
N GLY A 617 -16.00 32.88 9.82
CA GLY A 617 -15.84 32.52 11.22
C GLY A 617 -14.40 32.70 11.66
N THR A 618 -14.15 33.61 12.60
CA THR A 618 -12.79 33.91 13.09
C THR A 618 -12.74 33.83 14.61
N LEU A 619 -11.70 33.19 15.15
CA LEU A 619 -11.36 33.21 16.57
C LEU A 619 -9.89 33.59 16.72
N GLY A 620 -9.59 34.77 17.29
CA GLY A 620 -8.24 35.33 17.38
C GLY A 620 -8.07 36.63 16.59
N THR A 621 -6.85 36.96 16.18
CA THR A 621 -6.49 38.20 15.45
C THR A 621 -6.47 38.01 13.93
N ALA A 622 -7.36 37.15 13.44
CA ALA A 622 -7.46 36.79 12.02
C ALA A 622 -7.85 37.98 11.12
N ARG A 623 -7.35 37.96 9.87
CA ARG A 623 -7.69 38.92 8.82
C ARG A 623 -8.24 38.19 7.59
N VAL A 624 -9.42 38.60 7.12
CA VAL A 624 -10.03 38.07 5.90
C VAL A 624 -10.22 39.21 4.91
N ASN A 625 -9.58 39.08 3.76
CA ASN A 625 -9.57 40.06 2.70
C ASN A 625 -10.42 39.58 1.52
N TYR A 626 -11.18 40.48 0.91
CA TYR A 626 -11.84 40.24 -0.38
C TYR A 626 -11.49 41.32 -1.41
N LEU A 627 -11.47 40.95 -2.69
CA LEU A 627 -11.22 41.86 -3.81
C LEU A 627 -12.52 42.53 -4.26
N GLU A 628 -12.46 43.80 -4.70
CA GLU A 628 -13.60 44.52 -5.27
C GLU A 628 -13.84 44.14 -6.76
N PRO A 629 -15.10 43.97 -7.20
CA PRO A 629 -16.36 44.15 -6.46
C PRO A 629 -16.61 43.05 -5.43
N GLY A 630 -17.08 43.44 -4.25
CA GLY A 630 -17.34 42.54 -3.12
C GLY A 630 -18.62 41.70 -3.27
N PRO A 631 -18.81 40.70 -2.40
CA PRO A 631 -19.96 39.79 -2.46
C PRO A 631 -21.29 40.45 -2.10
N GLU A 632 -22.39 39.98 -2.69
CA GLU A 632 -23.74 40.48 -2.43
C GLU A 632 -24.17 40.31 -0.96
N SER A 633 -23.74 39.23 -0.31
CA SER A 633 -24.06 38.94 1.08
C SER A 633 -22.84 38.47 1.88
N VAL A 634 -22.68 39.03 3.09
CA VAL A 634 -21.62 38.64 4.03
C VAL A 634 -22.25 38.23 5.36
N ARG A 635 -21.89 37.05 5.88
CA ARG A 635 -22.36 36.53 7.17
C ARG A 635 -21.18 36.22 8.08
N GLY A 636 -21.27 36.59 9.36
CA GLY A 636 -20.27 36.24 10.39
C GLY A 636 -19.49 37.44 10.94
N SER A 637 -18.28 37.21 11.43
CA SER A 637 -17.49 38.21 12.17
C SER A 637 -17.01 39.36 11.29
N SER A 638 -17.65 40.53 11.41
CA SER A 638 -17.35 41.72 10.60
C SER A 638 -16.06 42.45 10.99
N SER A 639 -15.55 42.27 12.22
CA SER A 639 -14.35 42.98 12.71
C SER A 639 -13.04 42.56 12.03
N SER A 640 -13.03 41.38 11.41
CA SER A 640 -11.86 40.78 10.76
C SER A 640 -11.86 40.93 9.23
N LEU A 641 -12.94 41.48 8.66
CA LEU A 641 -13.16 41.61 7.22
C LEU A 641 -12.58 42.93 6.68
N ARG A 642 -11.86 42.89 5.56
CA ARG A 642 -11.33 44.07 4.85
C ARG A 642 -11.54 43.95 3.34
N ALA A 643 -12.00 45.04 2.73
CA ALA A 643 -11.97 45.18 1.28
C ALA A 643 -10.55 45.58 0.84
N LEU A 644 -10.00 44.92 -0.17
CA LEU A 644 -8.76 45.32 -0.82
C LEU A 644 -9.09 46.17 -2.05
N THR A 645 -8.70 47.44 -2.00
CA THR A 645 -8.83 48.39 -3.12
C THR A 645 -7.83 48.09 -4.23
N ALA A 646 -8.00 48.72 -5.41
CA ALA A 646 -7.13 48.52 -6.58
C ALA A 646 -5.61 48.67 -6.32
N THR A 647 -5.19 49.47 -5.32
CA THR A 647 -3.78 49.63 -4.94
C THR A 647 -3.18 48.36 -4.30
N ALA A 648 -3.99 47.56 -3.60
CA ALA A 648 -3.56 46.27 -3.06
C ALA A 648 -3.41 45.21 -4.16
N LYS A 649 -4.19 45.32 -5.25
CA LYS A 649 -4.04 44.45 -6.44
C LYS A 649 -2.66 44.62 -7.10
N ALA A 650 -2.12 45.84 -7.10
CA ALA A 650 -0.77 46.12 -7.61
C ALA A 650 0.34 45.52 -6.72
N GLN A 651 0.20 45.61 -5.39
CA GLN A 651 1.14 44.95 -4.45
C GLN A 651 1.10 43.42 -4.58
N HIS A 652 -0.08 42.84 -4.75
CA HIS A 652 -0.24 41.41 -5.06
C HIS A 652 0.42 41.01 -6.38
N ALA A 653 0.54 41.91 -7.37
CA ALA A 653 1.23 41.63 -8.62
C ALA A 653 2.77 41.64 -8.48
N GLU A 654 3.34 42.55 -7.69
CA GLU A 654 4.77 42.53 -7.34
C GLU A 654 5.16 41.28 -6.53
N GLU A 655 4.30 40.88 -5.58
CA GLU A 655 4.49 39.62 -4.84
C GLU A 655 4.45 38.41 -5.78
N ARG A 656 3.54 38.37 -6.77
CA ARG A 656 3.50 37.31 -7.80
C ARG A 656 4.82 37.16 -8.53
N ALA A 657 5.40 38.26 -9.02
CA ALA A 657 6.67 38.22 -9.75
C ALA A 657 7.82 37.66 -8.87
N THR A 658 7.83 38.01 -7.58
CA THR A 658 8.83 37.51 -6.62
C THR A 658 8.68 36.01 -6.38
N ILE A 659 7.44 35.52 -6.33
CA ILE A 659 7.12 34.10 -6.12
C ILE A 659 7.40 33.28 -7.36
N GLU A 660 7.09 33.81 -8.55
CA GLU A 660 7.37 33.18 -9.83
C GLU A 660 8.88 32.97 -10.02
N ALA A 661 9.69 33.95 -9.63
CA ALA A 661 11.14 33.80 -9.57
C ALA A 661 11.60 32.69 -8.61
N ALA A 662 10.91 32.49 -7.48
CA ALA A 662 11.20 31.43 -6.51
C ALA A 662 10.67 30.03 -6.92
N ALA A 663 9.68 29.98 -7.82
CA ALA A 663 9.04 28.76 -8.31
C ALA A 663 9.75 28.13 -9.52
N SER A 664 10.84 28.74 -10.02
CA SER A 664 11.63 28.21 -11.13
C SER A 664 12.26 26.86 -10.77
N PRO A 665 11.99 25.77 -11.55
CA PRO A 665 12.53 24.47 -11.25
C PRO A 665 14.06 24.43 -11.46
N PRO A 666 14.83 23.76 -10.58
CA PRO A 666 16.27 23.62 -10.72
C PRO A 666 16.62 22.81 -11.98
N THR A 667 17.62 23.23 -12.77
CA THR A 667 18.04 22.52 -13.98
C THR A 667 18.84 21.25 -13.66
N ARG A 668 19.00 20.33 -14.62
CA ARG A 668 19.76 19.07 -14.39
C ARG A 668 21.21 19.34 -14.01
N GLU A 669 21.82 20.38 -14.55
CA GLU A 669 23.19 20.80 -14.27
C GLU A 669 23.36 21.21 -12.79
N SER A 670 22.34 21.87 -12.22
CA SER A 670 22.36 22.31 -10.82
C SER A 670 22.42 21.18 -9.80
N ALA A 671 22.18 19.93 -10.22
CA ALA A 671 22.41 18.77 -9.38
C ALA A 671 23.88 18.63 -8.96
N PHE A 672 24.81 19.11 -9.79
CA PHE A 672 26.26 19.01 -9.60
C PHE A 672 26.91 20.30 -9.08
N GLU A 673 26.10 21.33 -8.83
CA GLU A 673 26.52 22.56 -8.18
C GLU A 673 26.34 22.41 -6.65
N ASP A 674 27.11 23.15 -5.86
CA ASP A 674 27.08 23.11 -4.38
C ASP A 674 25.79 23.79 -3.84
N ALA A 675 24.62 23.30 -4.24
CA ALA A 675 23.31 23.95 -4.07
C ALA A 675 22.67 23.74 -2.68
N GLY A 676 23.44 23.32 -1.67
CA GLY A 676 22.99 23.28 -0.28
C GLY A 676 21.92 22.21 0.04
N TYR A 677 21.89 21.09 -0.70
CA TYR A 677 21.02 19.95 -0.40
C TYR A 677 21.41 19.29 0.93
N SER A 678 20.85 19.79 2.04
CA SER A 678 21.13 19.24 3.37
C SER A 678 20.32 17.96 3.61
N LEU A 679 21.02 16.90 4.00
CA LEU A 679 20.39 15.61 4.29
C LEU A 679 19.80 15.65 5.70
N ASN A 680 18.46 15.68 5.79
CA ASN A 680 17.78 15.62 7.08
C ASN A 680 17.99 14.22 7.70
N ARG A 681 18.99 14.09 8.58
CA ARG A 681 19.45 12.83 9.21
C ARG A 681 18.37 12.09 10.01
N TRP A 682 17.25 12.73 10.34
CA TRP A 682 16.27 12.29 11.34
C TRP A 682 15.15 11.36 10.81
N TRP A 683 15.43 10.55 9.78
CA TRP A 683 14.45 9.56 9.29
C TRP A 683 14.92 8.11 9.22
N TRP A 684 16.22 7.84 9.39
CA TRP A 684 16.75 6.49 9.13
C TRP A 684 16.63 5.51 10.30
N GLY A 685 15.86 5.87 11.33
CA GLY A 685 15.60 5.06 12.54
C GLY A 685 14.78 3.76 12.35
N PRO A 686 14.22 3.45 11.16
CA PRO A 686 13.81 2.07 10.85
C PRO A 686 14.31 1.56 9.48
N TRP A 687 15.07 2.36 8.72
CA TRP A 687 15.69 1.91 7.46
C TRP A 687 16.90 1.00 7.71
N ALA A 688 17.52 1.14 8.89
CA ALA A 688 18.69 0.42 9.34
C ALA A 688 18.50 -1.07 9.62
N GLU A 689 17.34 -1.45 10.14
CA GLU A 689 17.10 -2.82 10.58
C GLU A 689 16.90 -3.80 9.43
N ARG A 690 16.74 -3.32 8.18
CA ARG A 690 16.59 -4.18 7.01
C ARG A 690 17.82 -4.28 6.11
N ARG A 691 18.91 -3.56 6.41
CA ARG A 691 20.19 -3.64 5.66
C ARG A 691 21.29 -4.45 6.36
N SER A 692 21.03 -5.06 7.52
CA SER A 692 21.98 -6.01 8.13
C SER A 692 21.34 -7.32 8.57
N GLN A 693 21.00 -8.17 7.60
CA GLN A 693 21.07 -9.62 7.78
C GLN A 693 21.85 -10.25 6.64
N LYS A 694 23.16 -10.01 6.68
CA LYS A 694 24.25 -10.98 6.50
C LYS A 694 25.54 -10.25 6.92
N PHE A 695 26.24 -10.83 7.90
CA PHE A 695 27.50 -10.40 8.54
C PHE A 695 27.48 -9.35 9.70
N HIS A 696 27.36 -9.91 10.91
CA HIS A 696 28.01 -9.59 12.20
C HIS A 696 28.08 -8.16 12.77
N ARG A 697 27.25 -7.92 13.79
CA ARG A 697 27.59 -7.55 15.20
C ARG A 697 28.99 -6.93 15.47
N TRP A 698 29.02 -5.64 15.85
CA TRP A 698 29.70 -5.17 17.07
C TRP A 698 29.24 -3.74 17.44
N GLN A 699 29.15 -3.47 18.75
CA GLN A 699 28.88 -2.19 19.44
C GLN A 699 27.43 -1.73 19.61
N SER A 700 26.74 -2.43 20.52
CA SER A 700 26.18 -1.76 21.69
C SER A 700 27.34 -1.39 22.63
N LYS A 701 27.56 -0.10 22.86
CA LYS A 701 28.02 0.51 24.13
C LYS A 701 27.98 2.03 23.94
N HIS A 702 27.22 2.70 24.82
CA HIS A 702 26.79 4.12 24.79
C HIS A 702 25.52 4.34 23.94
N SER A 703 24.36 4.75 24.46
CA SER A 703 24.07 5.45 25.71
C SER A 703 22.69 5.05 26.26
N LYS A 704 22.69 4.50 27.48
CA LYS A 704 21.59 4.72 28.44
C LYS A 704 21.53 6.23 28.69
N ARG A 705 20.45 6.87 28.22
CA ARG A 705 19.77 8.05 28.78
C ARG A 705 18.94 8.64 27.64
N TRP A 706 17.70 8.97 27.99
CA TRP A 706 16.69 9.84 27.37
C TRP A 706 15.33 9.12 27.46
N CYS A 707 15.01 8.72 28.71
CA CYS A 707 13.64 8.78 29.21
C CYS A 707 13.41 10.20 29.72
N ASP A 708 12.16 10.62 29.66
CA ASP A 708 11.59 11.84 30.23
C ASP A 708 11.86 13.12 29.44
N GLU A 709 10.92 13.45 28.54
CA GLU A 709 10.16 14.69 28.63
C GLU A 709 9.07 14.76 27.54
N TYR A 710 7.97 15.44 27.88
CA TYR A 710 6.82 15.84 27.05
C TYR A 710 5.60 14.91 27.01
N THR A 711 4.94 14.83 28.17
CA THR A 711 3.49 15.15 28.27
C THR A 711 3.15 16.46 27.55
N TYR A 712 2.33 16.39 26.49
CA TYR A 712 1.13 17.19 26.19
C TYR A 712 0.72 17.08 24.72
#